data_AF-A0A8C2QHG1-F1
#
_entry.id   AF-A0A8C2QHG1-F1
#
_cell.length_a   1.000
_cell.length_b   1.000
_cell.length_c   1.000
_cell.angle_alpha   90.00
_cell.angle_beta   90.00
_cell.angle_gamma   90.00
#
_symmetry.space_group_name_H-M   'P 1'
#
loop_
_entity.id
_entity.type
_entity.pdbx_description
1 polymer ?
#
loop_
_entity_poly.entity_id
_entity_poly.type
_entity_poly.pdbx_seq_one_letter_code
_entity_poly.pdbx_strand_id
1 'polypeptide(L)'
;MAAEKKRLSVREAFQLAQQPHQNQAKLVVALSRTYGAMDNKTAFQEEFVHYLKYAMVVYKREPAVERVIDFAAKFVTSFHQTDEEEEEEEDGGILNYLFTFLLKSHEANSTAVRFRVCQLINKLLGSMPENAQIDDDLFDKINEAMLIRLKDKIPNVRIQAVLALSRLQDPKDDDCPVVDAYVTLIENDSNSEVRRAVLSCIAPSAKTLPKIVGRTKDVKEAVRKLAYQVLAEKVHMRAMSIAQRVLLLQQGLNDRSDAVKQAVQKHLLQGWLRFTEGNILELLHRLDVENSSEVAVSVLNSLFSVTPLNELVGICKNDDGRKLIPVETLTPELALYWCTLCEYLKSKGDEGEEFLEQILPEPVVYAEYLLSYIQSFPVVNEEQRSDFNYIENLMTREFIGQQLILIIKSLDTSEEGGRKRLLAILQEALILPTTPISLISFIVERLLHIILDDNKRIQIVTEIISEIRAPIVTVHVDPSDTRKKELKMAEIKVKLIETKEALENCIAIQDFDQASKLKEEIKTLENARINLLKEMEELEIKEVHTEKNDAETLQKCLIMCYELLKLMSISTGIGATMNGIVESLILPGIISVHPIVRNLAVLCLGCCGLQNQDFASKHFMLFLQVLKIDDVTIKTSALKAIFDQLMTFGIEPFKTKKVKAIQCEDEEINSDDEQEAKDVEETATAKNVLKFLSDFLDSEVSELRTGAAEGLAKLMFSGLLVSSRILSRLILLWYNPVTEEDVRLRHCLGVFFPMFAYASRTNQECFEEAFIPTLQTLASAPASSPLAEVDVTNVAELLVELTRPSRLNPQGKNSQDYQALTVHDNLAIKICNEMLTSPCTPENRVYTKALSSLELSSGATKDLLLLLDEILEQVTDRTCLRALEKIKIQLGKGSKESDQAVVAQDVNMTTNVLQNEDEGYVTPLRNVKGAQASKSTQGKTNRGRRKAPPSSRTNRRRQASKTDSESDHDVPEPPSEMKMRLPRRAKTAALEKKAMYFN
;
A
#
# COMPACT_ATOMS: atom_id res chain seq x y z
N MET A 1 50.64 -66.91 3.22
CA MET A 1 49.35 -66.68 2.55
C MET A 1 48.54 -65.75 3.43
N ALA A 2 48.12 -64.58 2.92
CA ALA A 2 47.16 -63.74 3.63
C ALA A 2 45.74 -64.15 3.21
N ALA A 3 44.77 -64.10 4.13
CA ALA A 3 43.39 -64.43 3.80
C ALA A 3 42.79 -63.37 2.87
N GLU A 4 42.23 -63.79 1.74
CA GLU A 4 41.50 -62.90 0.85
C GLU A 4 40.30 -62.29 1.59
N LYS A 5 40.32 -60.96 1.76
CA LYS A 5 39.15 -60.24 2.26
C LYS A 5 38.05 -60.33 1.19
N LYS A 6 36.99 -61.08 1.48
CA LYS A 6 35.83 -61.26 0.59
C LYS A 6 35.43 -59.90 -0.02
N ARG A 7 35.59 -59.79 -1.35
CA ARG A 7 35.24 -58.59 -2.11
C ARG A 7 33.73 -58.32 -2.01
N LEU A 8 33.34 -57.05 -2.03
CA LEU A 8 31.95 -56.63 -1.87
C LEU A 8 31.29 -56.54 -3.24
N SER A 9 30.22 -57.32 -3.48
CA SER A 9 29.45 -57.23 -4.73
C SER A 9 28.62 -55.93 -4.80
N VAL A 10 28.27 -55.50 -6.02
CA VAL A 10 27.38 -54.34 -6.26
C VAL A 10 26.08 -54.51 -5.47
N ARG A 11 25.46 -55.70 -5.57
CA ARG A 11 24.22 -56.03 -4.86
C ARG A 11 24.34 -55.90 -3.34
N GLU A 12 25.40 -56.45 -2.74
CA GLU A 12 25.63 -56.35 -1.29
C GLU A 12 25.89 -54.89 -0.88
N ALA A 13 26.66 -54.13 -1.66
CA ALA A 13 26.90 -52.71 -1.41
C ALA A 13 25.60 -51.90 -1.41
N PHE A 14 24.73 -52.12 -2.40
CA PHE A 14 23.44 -51.43 -2.53
C PHE A 14 22.46 -51.85 -1.44
N GLN A 15 22.46 -53.11 -1.01
CA GLN A 15 21.65 -53.60 0.10
C GLN A 15 22.12 -53.05 1.46
N LEU A 16 23.42 -52.87 1.65
CA LEU A 16 23.99 -52.22 2.84
C LEU A 16 23.74 -50.71 2.83
N ALA A 17 23.86 -50.04 1.69
CA ALA A 17 23.61 -48.60 1.54
C ALA A 17 22.17 -48.18 1.91
N GLN A 18 21.20 -49.08 1.78
CA GLN A 18 19.82 -48.82 2.22
C GLN A 18 19.68 -48.65 3.74
N GLN A 19 20.64 -49.09 4.55
CA GLN A 19 20.53 -49.08 6.02
C GLN A 19 20.82 -47.69 6.63
N PRO A 20 20.03 -47.20 7.60
CA PRO A 20 20.20 -45.84 8.14
C PRO A 20 21.53 -45.55 8.83
N HIS A 21 22.17 -46.55 9.44
CA HIS A 21 23.39 -46.39 10.26
C HIS A 21 24.66 -46.94 9.58
N GLN A 22 24.59 -47.30 8.30
CA GLN A 22 25.74 -47.84 7.58
C GLN A 22 26.65 -46.71 7.07
N ASN A 23 27.94 -46.80 7.37
CA ASN A 23 28.92 -45.81 6.93
C ASN A 23 29.18 -45.93 5.42
N GLN A 24 28.68 -44.96 4.64
CA GLN A 24 28.82 -44.94 3.17
C GLN A 24 30.28 -44.86 2.71
N ALA A 25 31.17 -44.12 3.38
CA ALA A 25 32.58 -44.03 2.97
C ALA A 25 33.29 -45.39 3.05
N LYS A 26 32.97 -46.20 4.08
CA LYS A 26 33.46 -47.59 4.17
C LYS A 26 32.89 -48.49 3.07
N LEU A 27 31.66 -48.24 2.58
CA LEU A 27 31.12 -48.95 1.42
C LEU A 27 31.79 -48.52 0.12
N VAL A 28 32.08 -47.22 -0.06
CA VAL A 28 32.79 -46.68 -1.23
C VAL A 28 34.15 -47.36 -1.34
N VAL A 29 35.01 -47.27 -0.31
CA VAL A 29 36.34 -47.91 -0.31
C VAL A 29 36.27 -49.44 -0.48
N ALA A 30 35.22 -50.10 0.03
CA ALA A 30 35.04 -51.53 -0.15
C ALA A 30 34.64 -51.91 -1.59
N LEU A 31 33.79 -51.11 -2.25
CA LEU A 31 33.35 -51.34 -3.62
C LEU A 31 34.38 -50.87 -4.65
N SER A 32 35.15 -49.79 -4.38
CA SER A 32 36.24 -49.33 -5.24
C SER A 32 37.35 -50.36 -5.35
N ARG A 33 37.64 -51.11 -4.26
CA ARG A 33 38.51 -52.29 -4.30
C ARG A 33 37.95 -53.45 -5.14
N THR A 34 36.63 -53.57 -5.28
CA THR A 34 36.03 -54.53 -6.21
C THR A 34 36.18 -54.05 -7.65
N TYR A 35 35.91 -52.77 -7.95
CA TYR A 35 36.05 -52.19 -9.30
C TYR A 35 37.49 -52.19 -9.82
N GLY A 36 38.44 -51.70 -9.01
CA GLY A 36 39.86 -51.66 -9.38
C GLY A 36 40.42 -53.05 -9.67
N ALA A 37 40.07 -54.04 -8.85
CA ALA A 37 40.56 -55.41 -8.98
C ALA A 37 39.72 -56.32 -9.90
N MET A 38 38.80 -55.78 -10.72
CA MET A 38 38.15 -56.50 -11.82
C MET A 38 38.78 -56.12 -13.15
N ASP A 39 39.12 -57.13 -13.96
CA ASP A 39 39.77 -56.93 -15.26
C ASP A 39 38.75 -56.42 -16.30
N ASN A 40 37.55 -57.00 -16.33
CA ASN A 40 36.44 -56.53 -17.17
C ASN A 40 35.64 -55.44 -16.45
N LYS A 41 35.98 -54.17 -16.72
CA LYS A 41 35.26 -52.99 -16.19
C LYS A 41 33.80 -52.93 -16.66
N THR A 42 33.55 -53.25 -17.93
CA THR A 42 32.22 -53.18 -18.57
C THR A 42 31.19 -54.06 -17.87
N ALA A 43 31.56 -55.28 -17.47
CA ALA A 43 30.69 -56.19 -16.73
C ALA A 43 30.27 -55.62 -15.36
N PHE A 44 31.18 -54.91 -14.67
CA PHE A 44 30.84 -54.20 -13.42
C PHE A 44 29.92 -53.00 -13.70
N GLN A 45 30.20 -52.23 -14.75
CA GLN A 45 29.38 -51.08 -15.16
C GLN A 45 27.94 -51.50 -15.51
N GLU A 46 27.76 -52.64 -16.19
CA GLU A 46 26.46 -53.27 -16.45
C GLU A 46 25.75 -53.74 -15.17
N GLU A 47 26.45 -54.44 -14.25
CA GLU A 47 25.88 -54.86 -12.96
C GLU A 47 25.45 -53.65 -12.10
N PHE A 48 26.27 -52.59 -12.08
CA PHE A 48 25.99 -51.33 -11.38
C PHE A 48 24.72 -50.67 -11.91
N VAL A 49 24.60 -50.50 -13.22
CA VAL A 49 23.40 -49.95 -13.86
C VAL A 49 22.19 -50.88 -13.71
N HIS A 50 22.37 -52.21 -13.70
CA HIS A 50 21.30 -53.17 -13.43
C HIS A 50 20.69 -52.96 -12.03
N TYR A 51 21.50 -52.89 -10.97
CA TYR A 51 20.99 -52.69 -9.62
C TYR A 51 20.51 -51.25 -9.36
N LEU A 52 21.07 -50.24 -10.04
CA LEU A 52 20.60 -48.85 -9.94
C LEU A 52 19.17 -48.65 -10.48
N LYS A 53 18.76 -49.40 -11.51
CA LYS A 53 17.40 -49.34 -12.07
C LYS A 53 16.30 -49.60 -11.02
N TYR A 54 16.55 -50.43 -10.01
CA TYR A 54 15.62 -50.67 -8.90
C TYR A 54 15.34 -49.42 -8.06
N ALA A 55 16.32 -48.52 -7.90
CA ALA A 55 16.13 -47.22 -7.26
C ALA A 55 15.45 -46.22 -8.22
N MET A 56 15.80 -46.27 -9.51
CA MET A 56 15.31 -45.32 -10.51
C MET A 56 13.80 -45.42 -10.80
N VAL A 57 13.18 -46.59 -10.61
CA VAL A 57 11.72 -46.76 -10.81
C VAL A 57 10.87 -46.24 -9.65
N VAL A 58 11.45 -45.72 -8.56
CA VAL A 58 10.71 -45.23 -7.37
C VAL A 58 10.66 -43.71 -7.32
N TYR A 59 9.52 -43.12 -7.71
CA TYR A 59 9.31 -41.65 -7.70
C TYR A 59 9.25 -41.05 -6.28
N LYS A 60 8.64 -41.77 -5.33
CA LYS A 60 8.51 -41.33 -3.94
C LYS A 60 9.90 -41.25 -3.28
N ARG A 61 10.15 -40.19 -2.51
CA ARG A 61 11.42 -39.96 -1.82
C ARG A 61 11.57 -40.81 -0.56
N GLU A 62 11.66 -42.13 -0.74
CA GLU A 62 11.79 -43.08 0.36
C GLU A 62 13.25 -43.12 0.87
N PRO A 63 13.52 -43.03 2.18
CA PRO A 63 14.88 -42.85 2.68
C PRO A 63 15.89 -43.95 2.30
N ALA A 64 15.42 -45.19 2.06
CA ALA A 64 16.27 -46.27 1.56
C ALA A 64 16.72 -46.02 0.11
N VAL A 65 15.83 -45.48 -0.74
CA VAL A 65 16.12 -45.13 -2.14
C VAL A 65 17.04 -43.91 -2.19
N GLU A 66 16.75 -42.85 -1.43
CA GLU A 66 17.63 -41.66 -1.38
C GLU A 66 19.06 -42.05 -0.97
N ARG A 67 19.24 -42.93 0.04
CA ARG A 67 20.58 -43.39 0.45
C ARG A 67 21.30 -44.23 -0.61
N VAL A 68 20.61 -44.99 -1.44
CA VAL A 68 21.24 -45.72 -2.58
C VAL A 68 21.65 -44.74 -3.67
N ILE A 69 20.81 -43.75 -3.99
CA ILE A 69 21.13 -42.68 -4.95
C ILE A 69 22.34 -41.85 -4.46
N ASP A 70 22.38 -41.50 -3.17
CA ASP A 70 23.52 -40.79 -2.55
C ASP A 70 24.79 -41.64 -2.55
N PHE A 71 24.68 -42.95 -2.26
CA PHE A 71 25.82 -43.87 -2.29
C PHE A 71 26.38 -44.03 -3.70
N ALA A 72 25.51 -44.23 -4.71
CA ALA A 72 25.90 -44.40 -6.09
C ALA A 72 26.63 -43.17 -6.63
N ALA A 73 26.12 -41.96 -6.37
CA ALA A 73 26.77 -40.71 -6.78
C ALA A 73 28.16 -40.54 -6.14
N LYS A 74 28.28 -40.75 -4.82
CA LYS A 74 29.57 -40.66 -4.09
C LYS A 74 30.58 -41.71 -4.53
N PHE A 75 30.13 -42.94 -4.81
CA PHE A 75 31.01 -44.00 -5.29
C PHE A 75 31.58 -43.65 -6.67
N VAL A 76 30.72 -43.29 -7.63
CA VAL A 76 31.14 -43.00 -9.01
C VAL A 76 31.98 -41.72 -9.12
N THR A 77 31.77 -40.74 -8.25
CA THR A 77 32.62 -39.52 -8.21
C THR A 77 33.89 -39.66 -7.37
N SER A 78 34.02 -40.70 -6.54
CA SER A 78 35.23 -40.88 -5.68
C SER A 78 36.53 -41.13 -6.47
N PHE A 79 36.42 -41.59 -7.72
CA PHE A 79 37.56 -41.77 -8.63
C PHE A 79 38.05 -40.46 -9.27
N HIS A 80 37.33 -39.35 -9.06
CA HIS A 80 37.72 -38.00 -9.53
C HIS A 80 37.93 -37.04 -8.34
N GLN A 81 38.38 -37.56 -7.19
CA GLN A 81 38.62 -36.81 -5.94
C GLN A 81 40.03 -37.03 -5.37
N THR A 82 40.90 -37.70 -6.11
CA THR A 82 42.29 -38.00 -5.74
C THR A 82 43.22 -37.35 -6.76
N ASP A 83 44.04 -36.40 -6.32
CA ASP A 83 45.03 -35.68 -7.15
C ASP A 83 46.28 -36.54 -7.48
N GLU A 84 46.14 -37.86 -7.56
CA GLU A 84 47.23 -38.79 -7.90
C GLU A 84 47.14 -39.14 -9.40
N GLU A 85 48.26 -38.98 -10.11
CA GLU A 85 48.41 -39.16 -11.56
C GLU A 85 48.36 -40.67 -11.96
N GLU A 86 47.23 -41.35 -11.72
CA GLU A 86 46.99 -42.70 -12.26
C GLU A 86 46.46 -42.64 -13.71
N GLU A 87 46.75 -43.70 -14.47
CA GLU A 87 46.65 -43.76 -15.94
C GLU A 87 45.23 -43.46 -16.48
N GLU A 88 45.14 -42.72 -17.60
CA GLU A 88 43.88 -42.39 -18.28
C GLU A 88 43.16 -43.69 -18.73
N GLU A 89 42.06 -44.09 -18.08
CA GLU A 89 41.19 -45.18 -18.58
C GLU A 89 40.61 -44.74 -19.95
N GLU A 90 41.16 -45.24 -21.07
CA GLU A 90 40.85 -44.83 -22.46
C GLU A 90 39.34 -44.82 -22.82
N ASP A 91 38.51 -45.60 -22.10
CA ASP A 91 37.04 -45.68 -22.26
C ASP A 91 36.25 -44.65 -21.40
N GLY A 92 36.90 -43.73 -20.69
CA GLY A 92 36.25 -42.69 -19.88
C GLY A 92 35.59 -43.18 -18.57
N GLY A 93 35.84 -44.43 -18.21
CA GLY A 93 35.51 -45.03 -16.91
C GLY A 93 34.03 -45.11 -16.54
N ILE A 94 33.78 -45.49 -15.28
CA ILE A 94 32.43 -45.70 -14.74
C ILE A 94 31.56 -44.42 -14.72
N LEU A 95 32.17 -43.23 -14.66
CA LEU A 95 31.46 -41.95 -14.69
C LEU A 95 30.81 -41.69 -16.05
N ASN A 96 31.59 -41.76 -17.14
CA ASN A 96 31.07 -41.52 -18.49
C ASN A 96 30.03 -42.59 -18.88
N TYR A 97 30.30 -43.86 -18.56
CA TYR A 97 29.31 -44.93 -18.74
C TYR A 97 27.98 -44.64 -18.04
N LEU A 98 28.02 -44.19 -16.78
CA LEU A 98 26.82 -43.87 -16.02
C LEU A 98 26.07 -42.67 -16.62
N PHE A 99 26.75 -41.57 -16.96
CA PHE A 99 26.10 -40.45 -17.64
C PHE A 99 25.49 -40.88 -18.98
N THR A 100 26.22 -41.61 -19.81
CA THR A 100 25.74 -42.15 -21.10
C THR A 100 24.46 -42.98 -20.92
N PHE A 101 24.36 -43.81 -19.88
CA PHE A 101 23.13 -44.53 -19.55
C PHE A 101 21.99 -43.60 -19.06
N LEU A 102 22.29 -42.60 -18.22
CA LEU A 102 21.31 -41.65 -17.69
C LEU A 102 20.74 -40.77 -18.80
N LEU A 103 21.57 -40.28 -19.71
CA LEU A 103 21.18 -39.48 -20.88
C LEU A 103 20.26 -40.29 -21.81
N LYS A 104 20.65 -41.53 -22.16
CA LYS A 104 19.79 -42.48 -22.90
C LYS A 104 18.47 -42.81 -22.18
N SER A 105 18.34 -42.50 -20.88
CA SER A 105 17.15 -42.75 -20.05
C SER A 105 16.30 -41.48 -19.79
N HIS A 106 16.73 -40.29 -20.22
CA HIS A 106 16.08 -39.03 -19.81
C HIS A 106 14.68 -38.79 -20.40
N GLU A 107 14.24 -39.56 -21.40
CA GLU A 107 12.88 -39.50 -21.99
C GLU A 107 11.98 -40.69 -21.60
N ALA A 108 12.39 -41.51 -20.63
CA ALA A 108 11.59 -42.65 -20.19
C ALA A 108 10.13 -42.26 -19.84
N ASN A 109 9.16 -43.02 -20.33
CA ASN A 109 7.74 -42.76 -20.09
C ASN A 109 7.41 -42.59 -18.58
N SER A 110 8.06 -43.40 -17.73
CA SER A 110 7.96 -43.34 -16.27
C SER A 110 8.50 -42.03 -15.69
N THR A 111 7.60 -41.27 -15.06
CA THR A 111 7.92 -40.09 -14.24
C THR A 111 8.94 -40.38 -13.14
N ALA A 112 8.98 -41.60 -12.61
CA ALA A 112 9.99 -42.00 -11.62
C ALA A 112 11.40 -41.97 -12.24
N VAL A 113 11.56 -42.58 -13.41
CA VAL A 113 12.85 -42.68 -14.09
C VAL A 113 13.34 -41.31 -14.50
N ARG A 114 12.50 -40.46 -15.11
CA ARG A 114 12.89 -39.07 -15.48
C ARG A 114 13.33 -38.25 -14.27
N PHE A 115 12.61 -38.35 -13.15
CA PHE A 115 13.00 -37.69 -11.90
C PHE A 115 14.36 -38.19 -11.37
N ARG A 116 14.54 -39.52 -11.33
CA ARG A 116 15.76 -40.15 -10.79
C ARG A 116 16.97 -39.96 -11.71
N VAL A 117 16.78 -39.89 -13.03
CA VAL A 117 17.82 -39.51 -14.00
C VAL A 117 18.34 -38.11 -13.71
N CYS A 118 17.46 -37.12 -13.68
CA CYS A 118 17.86 -35.73 -13.41
C CYS A 118 18.47 -35.59 -12.00
N GLN A 119 17.94 -36.31 -11.01
CA GLN A 119 18.50 -36.32 -9.65
C GLN A 119 19.90 -36.94 -9.58
N LEU A 120 20.18 -38.00 -10.35
CA LEU A 120 21.50 -38.61 -10.41
C LEU A 120 22.50 -37.69 -11.12
N ILE A 121 22.13 -37.09 -12.26
CA ILE A 121 22.98 -36.11 -12.97
C ILE A 121 23.32 -34.93 -12.04
N ASN A 122 22.32 -34.33 -11.39
CA ASN A 122 22.49 -33.32 -10.34
C ASN A 122 23.49 -33.76 -9.25
N LYS A 123 23.31 -34.97 -8.70
CA LYS A 123 24.18 -35.46 -7.61
C LYS A 123 25.58 -35.85 -8.04
N LEU A 124 25.79 -36.27 -9.29
CA LEU A 124 27.12 -36.52 -9.85
C LEU A 124 27.86 -35.17 -10.01
N LEU A 125 27.28 -34.22 -10.74
CA LEU A 125 27.85 -32.88 -10.94
C LEU A 125 28.09 -32.15 -9.59
N GLY A 126 27.17 -32.30 -8.64
CA GLY A 126 27.29 -31.74 -7.28
C GLY A 126 28.21 -32.50 -6.31
N SER A 127 28.82 -33.62 -6.72
CA SER A 127 29.81 -34.36 -5.92
C SER A 127 31.24 -34.32 -6.52
N MET A 128 31.40 -33.74 -7.71
CA MET A 128 32.72 -33.48 -8.31
C MET A 128 33.42 -32.28 -7.65
N PRO A 129 34.76 -32.24 -7.57
CA PRO A 129 35.53 -31.05 -7.21
C PRO A 129 35.16 -29.80 -8.03
N GLU A 130 35.53 -28.61 -7.54
CA GLU A 130 35.25 -27.34 -8.22
C GLU A 130 36.05 -27.19 -9.53
N ASN A 131 37.28 -27.71 -9.56
CA ASN A 131 38.21 -27.76 -10.70
C ASN A 131 38.01 -28.97 -11.63
N ALA A 132 37.02 -29.84 -11.40
CA ALA A 132 36.82 -31.04 -12.20
C ALA A 132 36.39 -30.69 -13.64
N GLN A 133 37.13 -31.21 -14.61
CA GLN A 133 36.81 -31.10 -16.04
C GLN A 133 35.91 -32.27 -16.47
N ILE A 134 35.10 -32.02 -17.50
CA ILE A 134 34.25 -33.01 -18.18
C ILE A 134 34.50 -32.81 -19.68
N ASP A 135 34.60 -33.92 -20.41
CA ASP A 135 34.64 -33.94 -21.88
C ASP A 135 33.53 -33.05 -22.50
N ASP A 136 33.88 -32.20 -23.46
CA ASP A 136 32.96 -31.21 -24.06
C ASP A 136 31.76 -31.90 -24.73
N ASP A 137 32.01 -33.01 -25.42
CA ASP A 137 31.01 -33.82 -26.12
C ASP A 137 30.01 -34.41 -25.09
N LEU A 138 30.43 -34.72 -23.87
CA LEU A 138 29.58 -35.13 -22.75
C LEU A 138 28.89 -33.94 -22.06
N PHE A 139 29.57 -32.80 -21.90
CA PHE A 139 29.02 -31.56 -21.35
C PHE A 139 27.80 -31.10 -22.16
N ASP A 140 27.92 -31.02 -23.49
CA ASP A 140 26.84 -30.58 -24.38
C ASP A 140 25.63 -31.52 -24.31
N LYS A 141 25.86 -32.83 -24.31
CA LYS A 141 24.79 -33.83 -24.16
C LYS A 141 24.07 -33.70 -22.81
N ILE A 142 24.79 -33.39 -21.72
CA ILE A 142 24.17 -33.11 -20.41
C ILE A 142 23.36 -31.81 -20.44
N ASN A 143 23.92 -30.75 -21.04
CA ASN A 143 23.30 -29.44 -21.15
C ASN A 143 21.97 -29.53 -21.94
N GLU A 144 22.01 -30.06 -23.18
CA GLU A 144 20.82 -30.31 -23.99
C GLU A 144 19.80 -31.18 -23.25
N ALA A 145 20.25 -32.33 -22.71
CA ALA A 145 19.36 -33.27 -22.05
C ALA A 145 18.61 -32.68 -20.86
N MET A 146 19.24 -31.76 -20.11
CA MET A 146 18.61 -31.07 -18.98
C MET A 146 17.80 -29.84 -19.43
N LEU A 147 18.23 -29.09 -20.45
CA LEU A 147 17.45 -27.99 -21.06
C LEU A 147 16.11 -28.47 -21.64
N ILE A 148 16.04 -29.70 -22.17
CA ILE A 148 14.77 -30.32 -22.57
C ILE A 148 13.95 -30.70 -21.31
N ARG A 149 14.57 -31.21 -20.24
CA ARG A 149 13.89 -31.58 -18.98
C ARG A 149 13.43 -30.38 -18.14
N LEU A 150 13.96 -29.17 -18.38
CA LEU A 150 13.37 -27.91 -17.90
C LEU A 150 11.93 -27.70 -18.41
N LYS A 151 11.52 -28.38 -19.48
CA LYS A 151 10.16 -28.31 -20.06
C LYS A 151 9.28 -29.52 -19.69
N ASP A 152 9.72 -30.36 -18.75
CA ASP A 152 8.97 -31.57 -18.33
C ASP A 152 7.62 -31.23 -17.67
N LYS A 153 6.59 -32.03 -17.94
CA LYS A 153 5.24 -31.87 -17.37
C LYS A 153 5.22 -31.94 -15.84
N ILE A 154 6.19 -32.60 -15.21
CA ILE A 154 6.24 -32.88 -13.78
C ILE A 154 7.20 -31.90 -13.07
N PRO A 155 6.72 -31.04 -12.15
CA PRO A 155 7.56 -30.03 -11.49
C PRO A 155 8.80 -30.58 -10.79
N ASN A 156 8.71 -31.75 -10.14
CA ASN A 156 9.86 -32.38 -9.49
C ASN A 156 10.97 -32.80 -10.47
N VAL A 157 10.64 -33.11 -11.73
CA VAL A 157 11.65 -33.37 -12.77
C VAL A 157 12.33 -32.05 -13.15
N ARG A 158 11.54 -30.99 -13.39
CA ARG A 158 12.06 -29.64 -13.66
C ARG A 158 12.99 -29.14 -12.56
N ILE A 159 12.63 -29.31 -11.29
CA ILE A 159 13.49 -28.96 -10.13
C ILE A 159 14.85 -29.68 -10.19
N GLN A 160 14.89 -30.96 -10.55
CA GLN A 160 16.16 -31.70 -10.64
C GLN A 160 16.97 -31.31 -11.89
N ALA A 161 16.32 -30.99 -13.01
CA ALA A 161 16.99 -30.47 -14.21
C ALA A 161 17.57 -29.06 -13.96
N VAL A 162 16.85 -28.20 -13.23
CA VAL A 162 17.38 -26.91 -12.75
C VAL A 162 18.63 -27.15 -11.90
N LEU A 163 18.54 -27.98 -10.85
CA LEU A 163 19.68 -28.24 -9.97
C LEU A 163 20.89 -28.85 -10.72
N ALA A 164 20.66 -29.74 -11.70
CA ALA A 164 21.71 -30.29 -12.54
C ALA A 164 22.44 -29.21 -13.37
N LEU A 165 21.69 -28.31 -14.00
CA LEU A 165 22.25 -27.20 -14.80
C LEU A 165 22.94 -26.12 -13.96
N SER A 166 22.85 -26.15 -12.63
CA SER A 166 23.34 -25.06 -11.77
C SER A 166 24.86 -24.80 -11.89
N ARG A 167 25.65 -25.84 -12.14
CA ARG A 167 27.09 -25.74 -12.43
C ARG A 167 27.44 -25.41 -13.89
N LEU A 168 26.46 -25.43 -14.80
CA LEU A 168 26.64 -25.29 -16.25
C LEU A 168 26.14 -23.92 -16.76
N GLN A 169 26.02 -22.93 -15.86
CA GLN A 169 25.74 -21.53 -16.20
C GLN A 169 27.07 -20.80 -16.44
N ASP A 170 27.21 -20.09 -17.56
CA ASP A 170 28.18 -18.98 -17.66
C ASP A 170 27.41 -17.64 -17.52
N PRO A 171 27.68 -16.84 -16.46
CA PRO A 171 27.05 -15.52 -16.30
C PRO A 171 27.77 -14.38 -17.05
N LYS A 172 28.88 -14.67 -17.74
CA LYS A 172 29.66 -13.73 -18.58
C LYS A 172 29.27 -13.82 -20.05
N ASP A 173 28.79 -14.98 -20.48
CA ASP A 173 28.19 -15.18 -21.80
C ASP A 173 26.74 -14.66 -21.78
N ASP A 174 26.49 -13.57 -22.50
CA ASP A 174 25.17 -12.97 -22.62
C ASP A 174 24.18 -13.84 -23.42
N ASP A 175 24.64 -14.85 -24.18
CA ASP A 175 23.78 -15.79 -24.93
C ASP A 175 23.66 -17.17 -24.23
N CYS A 176 24.13 -17.31 -22.98
CA CYS A 176 24.14 -18.59 -22.26
C CYS A 176 22.71 -19.20 -22.13
N PRO A 177 22.43 -20.37 -22.74
CA PRO A 177 21.07 -20.90 -22.85
C PRO A 177 20.50 -21.36 -21.51
N VAL A 178 21.35 -21.71 -20.55
CA VAL A 178 20.94 -22.05 -19.17
C VAL A 178 20.43 -20.81 -18.44
N VAL A 179 21.12 -19.68 -18.60
CA VAL A 179 20.73 -18.40 -17.98
C VAL A 179 19.39 -17.92 -18.54
N ASP A 180 19.16 -18.00 -19.86
CA ASP A 180 17.86 -17.63 -20.45
C ASP A 180 16.72 -18.57 -20.06
N ALA A 181 16.98 -19.88 -19.98
CA ALA A 181 16.00 -20.82 -19.48
C ALA A 181 15.64 -20.56 -18.00
N TYR A 182 16.62 -20.19 -17.18
CA TYR A 182 16.41 -19.76 -15.79
C TYR A 182 15.63 -18.44 -15.71
N VAL A 183 16.01 -17.41 -16.47
CA VAL A 183 15.30 -16.12 -16.58
C VAL A 183 13.84 -16.32 -17.00
N THR A 184 13.56 -17.28 -17.88
CA THR A 184 12.21 -17.66 -18.28
C THR A 184 11.45 -18.37 -17.16
N LEU A 185 12.05 -19.40 -16.54
CA LEU A 185 11.39 -20.23 -15.52
C LEU A 185 11.12 -19.49 -14.21
N ILE A 186 12.04 -18.63 -13.77
CA ILE A 186 11.94 -17.91 -12.49
C ILE A 186 10.73 -16.98 -12.45
N GLU A 187 10.24 -16.52 -13.61
CA GLU A 187 9.01 -15.73 -13.73
C GLU A 187 7.80 -16.60 -14.07
N ASN A 188 7.94 -17.49 -15.06
CA ASN A 188 6.79 -18.09 -15.77
C ASN A 188 6.41 -19.51 -15.33
N ASP A 189 7.22 -20.22 -14.53
CA ASP A 189 6.82 -21.56 -14.09
C ASP A 189 5.66 -21.50 -13.10
N SER A 190 4.57 -22.22 -13.38
CA SER A 190 3.36 -22.23 -12.52
C SER A 190 3.61 -22.82 -11.12
N ASN A 191 4.62 -23.65 -10.94
CA ASN A 191 4.97 -24.27 -9.66
C ASN A 191 6.02 -23.44 -8.90
N SER A 192 5.68 -23.03 -7.68
CA SER A 192 6.56 -22.19 -6.85
C SER A 192 7.86 -22.86 -6.44
N GLU A 193 7.91 -24.18 -6.28
CA GLU A 193 9.15 -24.87 -5.92
C GLU A 193 10.12 -24.97 -7.10
N VAL A 194 9.64 -24.91 -8.36
CA VAL A 194 10.51 -24.73 -9.52
C VAL A 194 11.10 -23.32 -9.52
N ARG A 195 10.27 -22.27 -9.38
CA ARG A 195 10.75 -20.88 -9.29
C ARG A 195 11.73 -20.68 -8.13
N ARG A 196 11.47 -21.31 -6.99
CA ARG A 196 12.32 -21.33 -5.80
C ARG A 196 13.65 -22.06 -6.03
N ALA A 197 13.63 -23.21 -6.73
CA ALA A 197 14.85 -23.92 -7.11
C ALA A 197 15.71 -23.08 -8.06
N VAL A 198 15.12 -22.45 -9.09
CA VAL A 198 15.84 -21.55 -10.01
C VAL A 198 16.44 -20.39 -9.23
N LEU A 199 15.66 -19.74 -8.36
CA LEU A 199 16.13 -18.65 -7.49
C LEU A 199 17.32 -19.04 -6.59
N SER A 200 17.40 -20.30 -6.12
CA SER A 200 18.58 -20.78 -5.38
C SER A 200 19.81 -21.08 -6.26
N CYS A 201 19.61 -21.40 -7.55
CA CYS A 201 20.68 -21.80 -8.48
C CYS A 201 21.21 -20.64 -9.32
N ILE A 202 20.36 -19.67 -9.66
CA ILE A 202 20.67 -18.60 -10.61
C ILE A 202 21.88 -17.79 -10.16
N ALA A 203 22.83 -17.61 -11.07
CA ALA A 203 24.01 -16.80 -10.87
C ALA A 203 23.66 -15.30 -11.02
N PRO A 204 24.06 -14.42 -10.09
CA PRO A 204 23.86 -12.97 -10.24
C PRO A 204 24.74 -12.37 -11.35
N SER A 205 24.10 -11.73 -12.31
CA SER A 205 24.71 -10.89 -13.35
C SER A 205 23.77 -9.71 -13.66
N ALA A 206 24.17 -8.78 -14.53
CA ALA A 206 23.31 -7.67 -14.96
C ALA A 206 21.98 -8.17 -15.58
N LYS A 207 22.04 -9.26 -16.36
CA LYS A 207 20.89 -9.92 -17.00
C LYS A 207 19.93 -10.57 -15.98
N THR A 208 20.45 -11.16 -14.90
CA THR A 208 19.64 -11.92 -13.93
C THR A 208 19.18 -11.11 -12.72
N LEU A 209 19.90 -10.07 -12.29
CA LEU A 209 19.59 -9.31 -11.08
C LEU A 209 18.15 -8.76 -11.04
N PRO A 210 17.57 -8.16 -12.11
CA PRO A 210 16.18 -7.70 -12.10
C PRO A 210 15.17 -8.85 -11.85
N LYS A 211 15.50 -10.06 -12.29
CA LYS A 211 14.66 -11.27 -12.15
C LYS A 211 14.72 -11.83 -10.73
N ILE A 212 15.90 -11.79 -10.11
CA ILE A 212 16.13 -12.12 -8.69
C ILE A 212 15.37 -11.12 -7.80
N VAL A 213 15.55 -9.81 -8.02
CA VAL A 213 14.83 -8.74 -7.30
C VAL A 213 13.31 -8.90 -7.48
N GLY A 214 12.84 -9.19 -8.69
CA GLY A 214 11.42 -9.44 -8.98
C GLY A 214 10.80 -10.58 -8.17
N ARG A 215 11.58 -11.58 -7.70
CA ARG A 215 11.06 -12.66 -6.86
C ARG A 215 10.70 -12.24 -5.43
N THR A 216 11.10 -11.05 -4.98
CA THR A 216 10.57 -10.46 -3.74
C THR A 216 9.07 -10.15 -3.83
N LYS A 217 8.50 -10.04 -5.05
CA LYS A 217 7.08 -9.83 -5.33
C LYS A 217 6.32 -11.13 -5.69
N ASP A 218 6.92 -12.31 -5.52
CA ASP A 218 6.31 -13.59 -5.90
C ASP A 218 5.06 -13.93 -5.05
N VAL A 219 4.03 -14.50 -5.68
CA VAL A 219 2.77 -14.89 -5.02
C VAL A 219 2.94 -15.89 -3.86
N LYS A 220 4.07 -16.59 -3.75
CA LYS A 220 4.37 -17.49 -2.62
C LYS A 220 5.46 -16.96 -1.70
N GLU A 221 5.11 -16.85 -0.41
CA GLU A 221 5.98 -16.43 0.69
C GLU A 221 7.37 -17.09 0.68
N ALA A 222 7.44 -18.42 0.51
CA ALA A 222 8.69 -19.16 0.51
C ALA A 222 9.66 -18.77 -0.64
N VAL A 223 9.15 -18.20 -1.73
CA VAL A 223 9.96 -17.65 -2.83
C VAL A 223 10.45 -16.25 -2.44
N ARG A 224 9.56 -15.38 -1.96
CA ARG A 224 9.91 -14.01 -1.50
C ARG A 224 10.96 -14.03 -0.39
N LYS A 225 10.76 -14.91 0.59
CA LYS A 225 11.70 -15.14 1.71
C LYS A 225 13.09 -15.54 1.21
N LEU A 226 13.16 -16.46 0.26
CA LEU A 226 14.43 -16.89 -0.34
C LEU A 226 15.08 -15.78 -1.18
N ALA A 227 14.29 -14.92 -1.85
CA ALA A 227 14.82 -13.83 -2.66
C ALA A 227 15.66 -12.86 -1.81
N TYR A 228 15.17 -12.48 -0.63
CA TYR A 228 15.95 -11.64 0.30
C TYR A 228 17.21 -12.33 0.84
N GLN A 229 17.21 -13.66 1.00
CA GLN A 229 18.40 -14.42 1.38
C GLN A 229 19.43 -14.45 0.24
N VAL A 230 19.00 -14.74 -0.99
CA VAL A 230 19.86 -14.75 -2.19
C VAL A 230 20.44 -13.36 -2.49
N LEU A 231 19.66 -12.30 -2.33
CA LEU A 231 20.13 -10.91 -2.46
C LEU A 231 21.14 -10.54 -1.36
N ALA A 232 20.98 -11.04 -0.14
CA ALA A 232 21.92 -10.79 0.96
C ALA A 232 23.22 -11.59 0.85
N GLU A 233 23.16 -12.83 0.35
CA GLU A 233 24.24 -13.81 0.42
C GLU A 233 25.01 -13.96 -0.90
N LYS A 234 24.43 -13.56 -2.04
CA LYS A 234 25.07 -13.62 -3.36
C LYS A 234 25.20 -12.29 -4.11
N VAL A 235 24.52 -11.22 -3.68
CA VAL A 235 24.51 -9.93 -4.41
C VAL A 235 25.17 -8.83 -3.60
N HIS A 236 26.25 -8.28 -4.12
CA HIS A 236 26.96 -7.17 -3.50
C HIS A 236 26.13 -5.88 -3.51
N MET A 237 26.10 -5.11 -2.42
CA MET A 237 25.24 -3.93 -2.27
C MET A 237 25.43 -2.88 -3.38
N ARG A 238 26.67 -2.73 -3.89
CA ARG A 238 27.00 -1.82 -5.01
C ARG A 238 26.41 -2.24 -6.36
N ALA A 239 25.98 -3.50 -6.54
CA ALA A 239 25.35 -3.97 -7.78
C ALA A 239 23.88 -3.55 -7.91
N MET A 240 23.26 -3.08 -6.82
CA MET A 240 21.89 -2.56 -6.81
C MET A 240 21.90 -1.02 -6.78
N SER A 241 21.00 -0.39 -7.54
CA SER A 241 20.79 1.06 -7.50
C SER A 241 20.16 1.50 -6.17
N ILE A 242 20.25 2.79 -5.83
CA ILE A 242 19.70 3.32 -4.58
C ILE A 242 18.18 3.05 -4.50
N ALA A 243 17.43 3.38 -5.56
CA ALA A 243 16.00 3.08 -5.66
C ALA A 243 15.67 1.58 -5.49
N GLN A 244 16.52 0.66 -5.96
CA GLN A 244 16.35 -0.78 -5.70
C GLN A 244 16.58 -1.13 -4.23
N ARG A 245 17.57 -0.52 -3.56
CA ARG A 245 17.84 -0.74 -2.12
C ARG A 245 16.67 -0.30 -1.26
N VAL A 246 16.16 0.92 -1.52
CA VAL A 246 14.98 1.48 -0.85
C VAL A 246 13.75 0.59 -1.07
N LEU A 247 13.46 0.21 -2.34
CA LEU A 247 12.34 -0.67 -2.68
C LEU A 247 12.41 -2.01 -1.94
N LEU A 248 13.59 -2.64 -1.86
CA LEU A 248 13.79 -3.92 -1.17
C LEU A 248 13.54 -3.80 0.35
N LEU A 249 13.95 -2.71 0.97
CA LEU A 249 13.73 -2.47 2.40
C LEU A 249 12.27 -2.11 2.69
N GLN A 250 11.68 -1.17 1.93
CA GLN A 250 10.27 -0.77 2.07
C GLN A 250 9.32 -1.97 1.90
N GLN A 251 9.46 -2.71 0.81
CA GLN A 251 8.63 -3.87 0.51
C GLN A 251 8.89 -5.05 1.46
N GLY A 252 10.12 -5.17 1.97
CA GLY A 252 10.53 -6.24 2.85
C GLY A 252 10.08 -6.05 4.31
N LEU A 253 10.15 -4.83 4.82
CA LEU A 253 9.70 -4.49 6.18
C LEU A 253 8.16 -4.38 6.25
N ASN A 254 7.52 -3.86 5.20
CA ASN A 254 6.06 -3.74 5.10
C ASN A 254 5.39 -4.98 4.46
N ASP A 255 6.03 -6.15 4.51
CA ASP A 255 5.48 -7.40 3.98
C ASP A 255 4.24 -7.86 4.77
N ARG A 256 3.30 -8.55 4.09
CA ARG A 256 2.13 -9.17 4.74
C ARG A 256 2.47 -10.38 5.63
N SER A 257 3.70 -10.91 5.56
CA SER A 257 4.15 -12.03 6.39
C SER A 257 5.43 -11.69 7.16
N ASP A 258 5.38 -11.82 8.49
CA ASP A 258 6.52 -11.58 9.38
C ASP A 258 7.67 -12.58 9.12
N ALA A 259 7.39 -13.75 8.53
CA ALA A 259 8.40 -14.69 8.10
C ALA A 259 9.28 -14.15 6.95
N VAL A 260 8.81 -13.14 6.21
CA VAL A 260 9.57 -12.39 5.21
C VAL A 260 10.26 -11.19 5.84
N LYS A 261 9.57 -10.40 6.68
CA LYS A 261 10.18 -9.28 7.44
C LYS A 261 11.41 -9.74 8.22
N GLN A 262 11.30 -10.85 8.93
CA GLN A 262 12.41 -11.45 9.68
C GLN A 262 13.57 -11.85 8.75
N ALA A 263 13.30 -12.28 7.51
CA ALA A 263 14.36 -12.61 6.56
C ALA A 263 15.06 -11.36 6.02
N VAL A 264 14.32 -10.28 5.79
CA VAL A 264 14.85 -8.96 5.39
C VAL A 264 15.73 -8.41 6.51
N GLN A 265 15.24 -8.38 7.74
CA GLN A 265 16.00 -7.93 8.92
C GLN A 265 17.25 -8.80 9.16
N LYS A 266 17.10 -10.13 9.22
CA LYS A 266 18.19 -11.06 9.58
C LYS A 266 19.24 -11.27 8.49
N HIS A 267 18.85 -11.29 7.22
CA HIS A 267 19.78 -11.58 6.11
C HIS A 267 20.17 -10.28 5.39
N LEU A 268 19.22 -9.54 4.84
CA LEU A 268 19.53 -8.38 3.97
C LEU A 268 20.08 -7.19 4.78
N LEU A 269 19.34 -6.71 5.76
CA LEU A 269 19.69 -5.52 6.53
C LEU A 269 20.96 -5.75 7.37
N GLN A 270 21.03 -6.87 8.10
CA GLN A 270 22.25 -7.28 8.81
C GLN A 270 23.39 -7.68 7.85
N GLY A 271 23.12 -8.04 6.59
CA GLY A 271 24.13 -8.20 5.54
C GLY A 271 24.73 -6.87 5.13
N TRP A 272 23.90 -5.87 4.84
CA TRP A 272 24.34 -4.53 4.46
C TRP A 272 25.02 -3.78 5.61
N LEU A 273 24.55 -3.91 6.85
CA LEU A 273 25.22 -3.34 8.02
C LEU A 273 26.61 -3.94 8.26
N ARG A 274 26.81 -5.24 8.00
CA ARG A 274 28.15 -5.85 8.02
C ARG A 274 29.03 -5.40 6.86
N PHE A 275 28.44 -5.07 5.70
CA PHE A 275 29.15 -4.45 4.59
C PHE A 275 29.55 -2.99 4.87
N THR A 276 28.86 -2.29 5.76
CA THR A 276 29.26 -0.96 6.29
C THR A 276 30.05 -1.05 7.59
N GLU A 277 30.65 -2.21 7.89
CA GLU A 277 31.50 -2.46 9.07
C GLU A 277 30.82 -2.17 10.43
N GLY A 278 29.48 -2.21 10.47
CA GLY A 278 28.68 -1.87 11.64
C GLY A 278 28.24 -0.40 11.73
N ASN A 279 28.76 0.49 10.86
CA ASN A 279 28.40 1.89 10.84
C ASN A 279 27.00 2.10 10.23
N ILE A 280 26.08 2.66 11.03
CA ILE A 280 24.68 2.92 10.65
C ILE A 280 24.54 4.16 9.76
N LEU A 281 25.32 5.23 10.00
CA LEU A 281 25.28 6.45 9.17
C LEU A 281 25.76 6.16 7.74
N GLU A 282 26.83 5.38 7.62
CA GLU A 282 27.40 4.90 6.36
C GLU A 282 26.49 3.87 5.64
N LEU A 283 25.53 3.27 6.36
CA LEU A 283 24.42 2.51 5.77
C LEU A 283 23.32 3.45 5.27
N LEU A 284 22.89 4.42 6.07
CA LEU A 284 21.90 5.44 5.70
C LEU A 284 22.32 6.21 4.43
N HIS A 285 23.59 6.59 4.32
CA HIS A 285 24.14 7.30 3.16
C HIS A 285 23.95 6.53 1.84
N ARG A 286 23.89 5.19 1.90
CA ARG A 286 23.64 4.32 0.74
C ARG A 286 22.16 4.15 0.38
N LEU A 287 21.25 4.78 1.12
CA LEU A 287 19.80 4.67 0.96
C LEU A 287 19.13 5.95 0.44
N ASP A 288 19.82 7.11 0.38
CA ASP A 288 19.20 8.41 0.04
C ASP A 288 18.06 8.74 1.01
N VAL A 289 18.45 9.20 2.20
CA VAL A 289 17.51 9.46 3.32
C VAL A 289 16.64 10.69 3.11
N GLU A 290 17.04 11.61 2.25
CA GLU A 290 16.29 12.84 1.94
C GLU A 290 15.02 12.48 1.16
N ASN A 291 15.17 11.66 0.11
CA ASN A 291 14.04 11.21 -0.69
C ASN A 291 13.31 9.98 -0.13
N SER A 292 13.91 9.22 0.79
CA SER A 292 13.34 7.95 1.32
C SER A 292 13.19 7.88 2.84
N SER A 293 13.09 9.02 3.52
CA SER A 293 13.06 9.15 5.00
C SER A 293 12.14 8.17 5.73
N GLU A 294 10.90 7.93 5.28
CA GLU A 294 9.97 6.94 5.87
C GLU A 294 10.57 5.51 5.92
N VAL A 295 11.27 5.12 4.86
CA VAL A 295 11.93 3.81 4.74
C VAL A 295 13.16 3.78 5.64
N ALA A 296 13.94 4.86 5.67
CA ALA A 296 15.08 5.01 6.58
C ALA A 296 14.67 4.96 8.06
N VAL A 297 13.57 5.61 8.46
CA VAL A 297 12.96 5.52 9.81
C VAL A 297 12.54 4.07 10.12
N SER A 298 11.93 3.38 9.17
CA SER A 298 11.52 1.96 9.32
C SER A 298 12.72 1.02 9.50
N VAL A 299 13.83 1.33 8.82
CA VAL A 299 15.12 0.63 8.91
C VAL A 299 15.80 0.91 10.25
N LEU A 300 15.86 2.18 10.68
CA LEU A 300 16.43 2.59 11.97
C LEU A 300 15.69 1.93 13.13
N ASN A 301 14.36 2.02 13.17
CA ASN A 301 13.56 1.34 14.18
C ASN A 301 13.78 -0.20 14.20
N SER A 302 14.00 -0.81 13.03
CA SER A 302 14.36 -2.23 12.93
C SER A 302 15.75 -2.52 13.52
N LEU A 303 16.76 -1.68 13.25
CA LEU A 303 18.11 -1.81 13.81
C LEU A 303 18.13 -1.54 15.32
N PHE A 304 17.45 -0.49 15.77
CA PHE A 304 17.35 -0.12 17.19
C PHE A 304 16.68 -1.23 18.02
N SER A 305 15.73 -1.97 17.44
CA SER A 305 15.08 -3.12 18.09
C SER A 305 16.01 -4.31 18.40
N VAL A 306 17.22 -4.34 17.83
CA VAL A 306 18.20 -5.44 18.00
C VAL A 306 19.57 -4.96 18.50
N THR A 307 19.76 -3.67 18.78
CA THR A 307 21.05 -3.05 19.13
C THR A 307 20.98 -2.43 20.54
N PRO A 308 21.99 -2.60 21.41
CA PRO A 308 22.02 -1.99 22.74
C PRO A 308 21.94 -0.46 22.72
N LEU A 309 21.13 0.14 23.59
CA LEU A 309 20.90 1.60 23.60
C LEU A 309 22.19 2.40 23.79
N ASN A 310 23.13 1.91 24.61
CA ASN A 310 24.42 2.56 24.84
C ASN A 310 25.30 2.67 23.57
N GLU A 311 25.16 1.74 22.62
CA GLU A 311 25.87 1.79 21.33
C GLU A 311 25.22 2.82 20.39
N LEU A 312 23.88 2.83 20.34
CA LEU A 312 23.10 3.75 19.51
C LEU A 312 23.31 5.22 19.91
N VAL A 313 23.21 5.50 21.21
CA VAL A 313 23.38 6.83 21.82
C VAL A 313 24.82 7.31 21.63
N GLY A 314 25.79 6.39 21.57
CA GLY A 314 27.20 6.70 21.28
C GLY A 314 27.44 7.41 19.95
N ILE A 315 26.57 7.24 18.95
CA ILE A 315 26.69 7.90 17.64
C ILE A 315 26.35 9.41 17.73
N CYS A 316 25.55 9.85 18.70
CA CYS A 316 25.14 11.25 18.89
C CYS A 316 25.90 11.97 20.02
N LYS A 317 26.83 11.30 20.72
CA LYS A 317 27.56 11.89 21.85
C LYS A 317 28.73 12.75 21.36
N ASN A 318 28.78 14.00 21.83
CA ASN A 318 29.91 14.90 21.69
C ASN A 318 30.52 15.23 23.05
N ASP A 319 31.85 15.23 23.14
CA ASP A 319 32.61 15.45 24.38
C ASP A 319 32.46 16.86 24.97
N ASP A 320 31.98 17.82 24.17
CA ASP A 320 31.71 19.23 24.54
C ASP A 320 30.67 19.41 25.67
N GLY A 321 29.99 18.35 26.10
CA GLY A 321 29.02 18.36 27.21
C GLY A 321 27.69 19.08 26.91
N ARG A 322 27.60 19.82 25.80
CA ARG A 322 26.42 20.61 25.40
C ARG A 322 25.22 19.77 24.92
N LYS A 323 25.38 18.46 24.75
CA LYS A 323 24.36 17.54 24.20
C LYS A 323 23.75 17.99 22.85
N LEU A 324 24.55 18.71 22.05
CA LEU A 324 24.20 19.23 20.74
C LEU A 324 25.21 18.72 19.70
N ILE A 325 24.76 18.54 18.46
CA ILE A 325 25.61 18.26 17.30
C ILE A 325 26.00 19.60 16.65
N PRO A 326 27.29 19.89 16.39
CA PRO A 326 27.69 21.10 15.67
C PRO A 326 27.09 21.16 14.27
N VAL A 327 26.67 22.36 13.83
CA VAL A 327 26.05 22.58 12.52
C VAL A 327 26.93 22.08 11.37
N GLU A 328 28.24 22.36 11.43
CA GLU A 328 29.24 21.93 10.43
C GLU A 328 29.47 20.40 10.38
N THR A 329 28.85 19.64 11.28
CA THR A 329 28.92 18.18 11.36
C THR A 329 27.58 17.51 11.03
N LEU A 330 26.49 18.28 10.86
CA LEU A 330 25.19 17.73 10.49
C LEU A 330 25.16 17.32 9.02
N THR A 331 24.97 16.02 8.80
CA THR A 331 24.55 15.44 7.52
C THR A 331 23.06 15.08 7.59
N PRO A 332 22.34 14.90 6.47
CA PRO A 332 20.94 14.48 6.49
C PRO A 332 20.76 13.11 7.17
N GLU A 333 21.73 12.20 7.04
CA GLU A 333 21.75 10.91 7.74
C GLU A 333 21.84 11.10 9.26
N LEU A 334 22.74 11.96 9.73
CA LEU A 334 22.94 12.19 11.16
C LEU A 334 21.75 12.92 11.80
N ALA A 335 21.17 13.90 11.08
CA ALA A 335 19.97 14.60 11.52
C ALA A 335 18.76 13.66 11.63
N LEU A 336 18.52 12.81 10.61
CA LEU A 336 17.44 11.82 10.65
C LEU A 336 17.70 10.73 11.71
N TYR A 337 18.95 10.29 11.86
CA TYR A 337 19.36 9.33 12.89
C TYR A 337 19.04 9.87 14.29
N TRP A 338 19.47 11.10 14.59
CA TRP A 338 19.25 11.74 15.89
C TRP A 338 17.76 11.95 16.17
N CYS A 339 16.99 12.44 15.19
CA CYS A 339 15.54 12.59 15.32
C CYS A 339 14.84 11.24 15.59
N THR A 340 15.16 10.21 14.81
CA THR A 340 14.54 8.88 14.96
C THR A 340 14.94 8.22 16.28
N LEU A 341 16.20 8.38 16.72
CA LEU A 341 16.68 7.83 17.99
C LEU A 341 16.01 8.51 19.19
N CYS A 342 15.81 9.83 19.15
CA CYS A 342 15.12 10.56 20.22
C CYS A 342 13.65 10.14 20.36
N GLU A 343 12.94 9.90 19.25
CA GLU A 343 11.59 9.34 19.28
C GLU A 343 11.57 7.88 19.76
N TYR A 344 12.54 7.06 19.30
CA TYR A 344 12.67 5.67 19.71
C TYR A 344 12.93 5.52 21.21
N LEU A 345 13.84 6.32 21.78
CA LEU A 345 14.13 6.32 23.22
C LEU A 345 12.91 6.74 24.02
N LYS A 346 12.22 7.82 23.64
CA LYS A 346 10.97 8.25 24.29
C LYS A 346 9.88 7.18 24.26
N SER A 347 9.85 6.33 23.23
CA SER A 347 8.93 5.18 23.15
C SER A 347 9.23 4.03 24.14
N LYS A 348 10.37 4.05 24.83
CA LYS A 348 10.75 3.06 25.86
C LYS A 348 10.27 3.42 27.28
N GLY A 349 9.82 4.65 27.51
CA GLY A 349 9.55 5.15 28.86
C GLY A 349 10.82 5.25 29.69
N ASP A 350 10.73 4.94 30.98
CA ASP A 350 11.77 5.13 32.00
C ASP A 350 13.17 4.61 31.58
N GLU A 351 13.26 3.43 30.93
CA GLU A 351 14.52 2.87 30.44
C GLU A 351 15.16 3.69 29.31
N GLY A 352 14.37 4.45 28.55
CA GLY A 352 14.83 5.30 27.46
C GLY A 352 15.15 6.72 27.89
N GLU A 353 14.50 7.24 28.94
CA GLU A 353 14.67 8.61 29.40
C GLU A 353 16.11 8.88 29.87
N GLU A 354 16.72 7.95 30.61
CA GLU A 354 18.15 8.02 31.03
C GLU A 354 19.09 8.17 29.83
N PHE A 355 18.76 7.56 28.69
CA PHE A 355 19.53 7.66 27.45
C PHE A 355 19.16 8.89 26.62
N LEU A 356 17.91 9.34 26.66
CA LEU A 356 17.43 10.55 25.99
C LEU A 356 18.10 11.79 26.59
N GLU A 357 18.19 11.86 27.92
CA GLU A 357 18.95 12.88 28.66
C GLU A 357 20.43 12.93 28.29
N GLN A 358 21.02 11.90 27.65
CA GLN A 358 22.42 11.92 27.24
C GLN A 358 22.65 12.57 25.87
N ILE A 359 21.60 12.75 25.05
CA ILE A 359 21.69 13.25 23.66
C ILE A 359 20.71 14.38 23.32
N LEU A 360 19.87 14.82 24.26
CA LEU A 360 19.11 16.06 24.14
C LEU A 360 19.52 17.06 25.24
N PRO A 361 19.66 18.35 24.91
CA PRO A 361 19.88 19.41 25.89
C PRO A 361 18.55 19.89 26.48
N GLU A 362 18.62 20.82 27.43
CA GLU A 362 17.45 21.52 27.96
C GLU A 362 16.69 22.27 26.84
N PRO A 363 15.35 22.43 26.94
CA PRO A 363 14.53 22.98 25.85
C PRO A 363 14.92 24.41 25.44
N VAL A 364 15.40 25.21 26.40
CA VAL A 364 15.95 26.56 26.14
C VAL A 364 17.15 26.47 25.19
N VAL A 365 18.12 25.61 25.51
CA VAL A 365 19.36 25.44 24.75
C VAL A 365 19.08 24.85 23.36
N TYR A 366 18.10 23.94 23.26
CA TYR A 366 17.65 23.42 21.96
C TYR A 366 17.00 24.51 21.10
N ALA A 367 16.19 25.38 21.70
CA ALA A 367 15.49 26.43 20.98
C ALA A 367 16.46 27.47 20.39
N GLU A 368 17.46 27.95 21.15
CA GLU A 368 18.50 28.85 20.60
C GLU A 368 19.26 28.19 19.44
N TYR A 369 19.59 26.91 19.58
CA TYR A 369 20.28 26.14 18.54
C TYR A 369 19.44 26.07 17.25
N LEU A 370 18.17 25.70 17.35
CA LEU A 370 17.25 25.65 16.20
C LEU A 370 17.05 27.03 15.56
N LEU A 371 16.92 28.09 16.37
CA LEU A 371 16.80 29.46 15.85
C LEU A 371 18.04 29.86 15.04
N SER A 372 19.25 29.58 15.55
CA SER A 372 20.50 29.89 14.85
C SER A 372 20.62 29.14 13.52
N TYR A 373 20.10 27.91 13.44
CA TYR A 373 20.03 27.14 12.20
C TYR A 373 19.05 27.78 11.20
N ILE A 374 17.85 28.16 11.65
CA ILE A 374 16.82 28.80 10.79
C ILE A 374 17.26 30.19 10.32
N GLN A 375 17.91 30.98 11.17
CA GLN A 375 18.50 32.27 10.79
C GLN A 375 19.67 32.14 9.79
N SER A 376 20.23 30.94 9.61
CA SER A 376 21.29 30.67 8.61
C SER A 376 20.79 30.42 7.19
N PHE A 377 19.47 30.42 6.94
CA PHE A 377 18.93 30.31 5.58
C PHE A 377 19.14 31.61 4.79
N PRO A 378 19.78 31.54 3.60
CA PRO A 378 20.09 32.71 2.78
C PRO A 378 18.85 33.26 2.05
N VAL A 379 18.84 34.56 1.78
CA VAL A 379 17.94 35.14 0.78
C VAL A 379 18.38 34.64 -0.60
N VAL A 380 17.47 33.99 -1.34
CA VAL A 380 17.78 33.36 -2.64
C VAL A 380 17.45 34.30 -3.80
N ASN A 381 18.48 34.83 -4.44
CA ASN A 381 18.37 35.70 -5.62
C ASN A 381 18.03 34.93 -6.90
N GLU A 382 17.57 35.60 -7.95
CA GLU A 382 17.15 34.95 -9.21
C GLU A 382 18.25 34.10 -9.87
N GLU A 383 19.52 34.55 -9.83
CA GLU A 383 20.65 33.77 -10.33
C GLU A 383 20.79 32.44 -9.57
N GLN A 384 20.64 32.47 -8.24
CA GLN A 384 20.70 31.29 -7.38
C GLN A 384 19.46 30.39 -7.54
N ARG A 385 18.30 30.95 -7.90
CA ARG A 385 17.11 30.17 -8.32
C ARG A 385 17.32 29.42 -9.65
N SER A 386 18.47 29.58 -10.33
CA SER A 386 18.85 28.84 -11.54
C SER A 386 20.04 27.88 -11.38
N ASP A 387 20.76 27.92 -10.24
CA ASP A 387 21.86 26.99 -9.96
C ASP A 387 21.34 25.73 -9.26
N PHE A 388 21.30 24.61 -9.99
CA PHE A 388 20.89 23.31 -9.47
C PHE A 388 21.72 22.82 -8.29
N ASN A 389 23.04 23.08 -8.26
CA ASN A 389 23.90 22.65 -7.15
C ASN A 389 23.60 23.46 -5.89
N TYR A 390 23.31 24.76 -6.04
CA TYR A 390 22.89 25.61 -4.93
C TYR A 390 21.53 25.17 -4.37
N ILE A 391 20.57 24.82 -5.25
CA ILE A 391 19.25 24.32 -4.88
C ILE A 391 19.34 22.97 -4.18
N GLU A 392 20.20 22.05 -4.63
CA GLU A 392 20.45 20.75 -3.98
C GLU A 392 20.97 20.94 -2.55
N ASN A 393 21.99 21.77 -2.35
CA ASN A 393 22.51 22.11 -1.02
C ASN A 393 21.47 22.81 -0.12
N LEU A 394 20.57 23.61 -0.70
CA LEU A 394 19.47 24.23 0.02
C LEU A 394 18.42 23.19 0.45
N MET A 395 18.07 22.23 -0.41
CA MET A 395 17.15 21.13 -0.09
C MET A 395 17.70 20.26 1.05
N THR A 396 18.99 19.93 1.05
CA THR A 396 19.62 19.18 2.16
C THR A 396 19.61 19.99 3.46
N ARG A 397 19.85 21.30 3.40
CA ARG A 397 19.71 22.18 4.57
C ARG A 397 18.28 22.27 5.08
N GLU A 398 17.28 22.32 4.20
CA GLU A 398 15.86 22.26 4.55
C GLU A 398 15.50 20.91 5.19
N PHE A 399 15.94 19.79 4.63
CA PHE A 399 15.69 18.45 5.18
C PHE A 399 16.27 18.30 6.59
N ILE A 400 17.53 18.70 6.80
CA ILE A 400 18.15 18.74 8.14
C ILE A 400 17.32 19.62 9.09
N GLY A 401 16.89 20.80 8.61
CA GLY A 401 16.00 21.69 9.35
C GLY A 401 14.69 21.01 9.80
N GLN A 402 14.05 20.26 8.91
CA GLN A 402 12.83 19.48 9.24
C GLN A 402 13.10 18.46 10.35
N GLN A 403 14.22 17.73 10.30
CA GLN A 403 14.58 16.78 11.36
C GLN A 403 14.83 17.48 12.71
N LEU A 404 15.52 18.63 12.69
CA LEU A 404 15.74 19.44 13.90
C LEU A 404 14.43 20.02 14.48
N ILE A 405 13.46 20.37 13.64
CA ILE A 405 12.13 20.78 14.08
C ILE A 405 11.37 19.58 14.67
N LEU A 406 11.43 18.41 14.04
CA LEU A 406 10.74 17.20 14.49
C LEU A 406 11.23 16.69 15.86
N ILE A 407 12.51 16.88 16.20
CA ILE A 407 13.07 16.57 17.54
C ILE A 407 12.31 17.26 18.68
N ILE A 408 11.64 18.39 18.45
CA ILE A 408 10.89 19.13 19.49
C ILE A 408 9.86 18.25 20.23
N LYS A 409 9.25 17.26 19.56
CA LYS A 409 8.31 16.32 20.22
C LYS A 409 8.97 15.44 21.29
N SER A 410 10.29 15.27 21.21
CA SER A 410 11.08 14.45 22.12
C SER A 410 11.58 15.21 23.34
N LEU A 411 11.73 16.54 23.28
CA LEU A 411 12.06 17.38 24.46
C LEU A 411 11.05 17.21 25.60
N ASP A 412 11.49 17.46 26.83
CA ASP A 412 10.54 17.75 27.92
C ASP A 412 9.95 19.16 27.74
N THR A 413 8.65 19.30 27.99
CA THR A 413 7.95 20.58 28.00
C THR A 413 7.12 20.77 29.28
N SER A 414 7.37 19.96 30.31
CA SER A 414 6.81 20.13 31.65
C SER A 414 7.26 21.44 32.29
N GLU A 415 8.52 21.82 32.06
CA GLU A 415 9.16 23.03 32.60
C GLU A 415 8.64 24.31 31.91
N GLU A 416 8.11 25.25 32.69
CA GLU A 416 7.37 26.40 32.15
C GLU A 416 8.26 27.43 31.42
N GLY A 417 9.50 27.61 31.87
CA GLY A 417 10.47 28.52 31.25
C GLY A 417 10.93 28.00 29.89
N GLY A 418 11.44 26.76 29.85
CA GLY A 418 11.77 26.06 28.60
C GLY A 418 10.63 26.05 27.60
N ARG A 419 9.41 25.70 28.04
CA ARG A 419 8.21 25.72 27.18
C ARG A 419 7.89 27.12 26.64
N LYS A 420 8.00 28.17 27.45
CA LYS A 420 7.78 29.57 27.00
C LYS A 420 8.82 30.05 25.99
N ARG A 421 10.11 29.77 26.21
CA ARG A 421 11.19 30.18 25.29
C ARG A 421 11.07 29.45 23.95
N LEU A 422 10.78 28.16 23.98
CA LEU A 422 10.52 27.34 22.80
C LEU A 422 9.33 27.86 21.98
N LEU A 423 8.21 28.22 22.63
CA LEU A 423 7.07 28.86 21.96
C LEU A 423 7.46 30.19 21.29
N ALA A 424 8.17 31.07 22.01
CA ALA A 424 8.59 32.37 21.46
C ALA A 424 9.50 32.21 20.23
N ILE A 425 10.45 31.27 20.27
CA ILE A 425 11.36 31.00 19.15
C ILE A 425 10.63 30.39 17.95
N LEU A 426 9.62 29.53 18.16
CA LEU A 426 8.78 29.02 17.07
C LEU A 426 7.94 30.13 16.42
N GLN A 427 7.50 31.14 17.18
CA GLN A 427 6.84 32.33 16.64
C GLN A 427 7.82 33.20 15.82
N GLU A 428 9.01 33.48 16.37
CA GLU A 428 10.08 34.22 15.67
C GLU A 428 10.45 33.55 14.34
N ALA A 429 10.65 32.23 14.35
CA ALA A 429 10.93 31.43 13.16
C ALA A 429 9.80 31.47 12.11
N LEU A 430 8.54 31.62 12.53
CA LEU A 430 7.43 31.82 11.58
C LEU A 430 7.38 33.26 11.05
N ILE A 431 7.66 34.27 11.87
CA ILE A 431 7.66 35.68 11.43
C ILE A 431 8.81 35.96 10.44
N LEU A 432 9.99 35.37 10.65
CA LEU A 432 11.18 35.55 9.80
C LEU A 432 10.87 35.35 8.30
N PRO A 433 11.13 36.35 7.42
CA PRO A 433 10.77 36.27 6.01
C PRO A 433 11.64 35.30 5.21
N THR A 434 12.82 34.93 5.71
CA THR A 434 13.75 33.98 5.09
C THR A 434 13.43 32.51 5.34
N THR A 435 12.54 32.19 6.30
CA THR A 435 12.22 30.80 6.66
C THR A 435 11.56 30.07 5.48
N PRO A 436 12.18 28.99 4.95
CA PRO A 436 11.66 28.29 3.77
C PRO A 436 10.26 27.71 3.99
N ILE A 437 9.45 27.75 2.92
CA ILE A 437 8.04 27.33 2.95
C ILE A 437 7.90 25.85 3.37
N SER A 438 8.87 25.01 3.03
CA SER A 438 8.94 23.59 3.42
C SER A 438 9.01 23.35 4.93
N LEU A 439 9.52 24.31 5.70
CA LEU A 439 9.62 24.20 7.17
C LEU A 439 8.33 24.62 7.89
N ILE A 440 7.51 25.45 7.25
CA ILE A 440 6.39 26.17 7.91
C ILE A 440 5.37 25.20 8.50
N SER A 441 4.97 24.15 7.78
CA SER A 441 4.05 23.14 8.30
C SER A 441 4.59 22.48 9.57
N PHE A 442 5.85 22.05 9.57
CA PHE A 442 6.50 21.42 10.72
C PHE A 442 6.61 22.38 11.92
N ILE A 443 7.04 23.63 11.69
CA ILE A 443 7.17 24.64 12.76
C ILE A 443 5.79 24.92 13.41
N VAL A 444 4.74 25.07 12.60
CA VAL A 444 3.37 25.28 13.10
C VAL A 444 2.86 24.04 13.83
N GLU A 445 3.05 22.83 13.29
CA GLU A 445 2.62 21.58 13.93
C GLU A 445 3.27 21.41 15.32
N ARG A 446 4.56 21.74 15.46
CA ARG A 446 5.25 21.75 16.76
C ARG A 446 4.73 22.85 17.69
N LEU A 447 4.54 24.08 17.20
CA LEU A 447 3.97 25.19 17.96
C LEU A 447 2.57 24.84 18.54
N LEU A 448 1.68 24.34 17.69
CA LEU A 448 0.30 23.98 18.04
C LEU A 448 0.22 22.76 18.97
N HIS A 449 1.19 21.85 18.92
CA HIS A 449 1.27 20.72 19.84
C HIS A 449 1.64 21.15 21.28
N ILE A 450 2.45 22.21 21.43
CA ILE A 450 2.86 22.75 22.75
C ILE A 450 1.75 23.61 23.38
N ILE A 451 0.90 24.24 22.56
CA ILE A 451 -0.27 25.00 23.02
C ILE A 451 -1.46 24.05 23.21
N LEU A 452 -2.00 23.95 24.42
CA LEU A 452 -3.08 22.99 24.74
C LEU A 452 -4.51 23.51 24.54
N ASP A 453 -4.70 24.83 24.35
CA ASP A 453 -6.01 25.47 24.21
C ASP A 453 -6.19 26.06 22.81
N ASP A 454 -7.31 25.72 22.15
CA ASP A 454 -7.60 26.14 20.79
C ASP A 454 -7.75 27.66 20.65
N ASN A 455 -8.28 28.37 21.66
CA ASN A 455 -8.45 29.82 21.58
C ASN A 455 -7.08 30.52 21.53
N LYS A 456 -6.12 30.07 22.34
CA LYS A 456 -4.72 30.54 22.28
C LYS A 456 -4.01 30.12 21.01
N ARG A 457 -4.28 28.93 20.47
CA ARG A 457 -3.77 28.52 19.14
C ARG A 457 -4.24 29.50 18.05
N ILE A 458 -5.54 29.80 18.02
CA ILE A 458 -6.15 30.76 17.10
C ILE A 458 -5.52 32.15 17.27
N GLN A 459 -5.43 32.67 18.49
CA GLN A 459 -4.86 33.99 18.78
C GLN A 459 -3.42 34.11 18.27
N ILE A 460 -2.53 33.21 18.70
CA ILE A 460 -1.11 33.24 18.34
C ILE A 460 -0.93 33.10 16.82
N VAL A 461 -1.67 32.21 16.15
CA VAL A 461 -1.60 32.09 14.68
C VAL A 461 -2.13 33.34 13.97
N THR A 462 -3.18 33.99 14.51
CA THR A 462 -3.71 35.26 13.97
C THR A 462 -2.68 36.39 14.11
N GLU A 463 -2.01 36.48 15.25
CA GLU A 463 -0.96 37.47 15.53
C GLU A 463 0.22 37.30 14.54
N ILE A 464 0.71 36.08 14.35
CA ILE A 464 1.78 35.78 13.37
C ILE A 464 1.35 36.11 11.93
N ILE A 465 0.12 35.74 11.52
CA ILE A 465 -0.41 36.09 10.19
C ILE A 465 -0.49 37.61 9.99
N SER A 466 -0.90 38.34 11.02
CA SER A 466 -1.00 39.80 10.99
C SER A 466 0.38 40.45 10.85
N GLU A 467 1.37 40.01 11.64
CA GLU A 467 2.75 40.53 11.57
C GLU A 467 3.40 40.27 10.21
N ILE A 468 3.16 39.09 9.63
CA ILE A 468 3.69 38.73 8.32
C ILE A 468 3.00 39.52 7.18
N ARG A 469 1.68 39.74 7.25
CA ARG A 469 0.95 40.47 6.20
C ARG A 469 1.00 41.99 6.32
N ALA A 470 1.09 42.56 7.51
CA ALA A 470 1.06 44.01 7.73
C ALA A 470 2.26 44.53 8.55
N PRO A 471 3.50 44.13 8.22
CA PRO A 471 4.69 44.45 9.03
C PRO A 471 4.86 45.96 9.17
N ILE A 472 5.28 46.40 10.35
CA ILE A 472 5.43 47.81 10.69
C ILE A 472 6.67 48.38 9.98
N VAL A 473 6.44 49.11 8.88
CA VAL A 473 7.50 49.83 8.16
C VAL A 473 7.53 51.28 8.65
N THR A 474 8.58 51.63 9.41
CA THR A 474 8.90 53.02 9.75
C THR A 474 9.43 53.74 8.51
N VAL A 475 8.61 54.55 7.87
CA VAL A 475 9.03 55.32 6.69
C VAL A 475 9.95 56.46 7.13
N HIS A 476 11.24 56.39 6.77
CA HIS A 476 12.13 57.54 6.93
C HIS A 476 11.63 58.71 6.08
N VAL A 477 11.19 59.78 6.73
CA VAL A 477 10.79 61.04 6.09
C VAL A 477 11.97 61.59 5.29
N ASP A 478 11.73 62.01 4.05
CA ASP A 478 12.76 62.58 3.17
C ASP A 478 13.48 63.76 3.87
N PRO A 479 14.82 63.69 4.04
CA PRO A 479 15.62 64.78 4.59
C PRO A 479 15.48 66.13 3.87
N SER A 480 14.95 66.15 2.64
CA SER A 480 14.64 67.40 1.94
C SER A 480 13.41 68.12 2.53
N ASP A 481 12.39 67.40 2.99
CA ASP A 481 11.13 67.99 3.47
C ASP A 481 11.17 68.43 4.93
N THR A 482 11.84 67.69 5.80
CA THR A 482 12.16 68.17 7.18
C THR A 482 12.94 69.48 7.10
N ARG A 483 13.99 69.53 6.28
CA ARG A 483 14.83 70.74 6.09
C ARG A 483 14.08 71.93 5.50
N LYS A 484 13.05 71.71 4.66
CA LYS A 484 12.13 72.76 4.19
C LYS A 484 11.24 73.29 5.31
N LYS A 485 10.73 72.44 6.21
CA LYS A 485 9.92 72.87 7.37
C LYS A 485 10.77 73.58 8.42
N GLU A 486 12.00 73.12 8.68
CA GLU A 486 12.97 73.81 9.54
C GLU A 486 13.27 75.23 9.05
N LEU A 487 13.50 75.41 7.74
CA LEU A 487 13.71 76.73 7.14
C LEU A 487 12.52 77.67 7.35
N LYS A 488 11.29 77.20 7.15
CA LYS A 488 10.07 77.99 7.43
C LYS A 488 9.92 78.32 8.92
N MET A 489 10.24 77.37 9.81
CA MET A 489 10.24 77.56 11.26
C MET A 489 11.29 78.61 11.70
N ALA A 490 12.45 78.66 11.04
CA ALA A 490 13.46 79.70 11.26
C ALA A 490 13.00 81.07 10.73
N GLU A 491 12.44 81.13 9.51
CA GLU A 491 11.93 82.36 8.90
C GLU A 491 10.82 83.02 9.75
N ILE A 492 9.88 82.22 10.26
CA ILE A 492 8.80 82.71 11.14
C ILE A 492 9.36 83.19 12.49
N LYS A 493 10.39 82.53 13.05
CA LYS A 493 11.06 82.99 14.27
C LYS A 493 11.76 84.34 14.07
N VAL A 494 12.43 84.55 12.93
CA VAL A 494 13.09 85.83 12.60
C VAL A 494 12.05 86.94 12.49
N LYS A 495 10.99 86.73 11.70
CA LYS A 495 9.88 87.69 11.55
C LYS A 495 9.19 88.01 12.88
N LEU A 496 9.11 87.04 13.80
CA LEU A 496 8.59 87.26 15.16
C LEU A 496 9.50 88.10 16.06
N ILE A 497 10.80 88.13 15.81
CA ILE A 497 11.74 89.00 16.51
C ILE A 497 11.65 90.41 15.92
N GLU A 498 11.73 90.53 14.59
CA GLU A 498 11.63 91.80 13.86
C GLU A 498 10.32 92.55 14.18
N THR A 499 9.17 91.87 14.17
CA THR A 499 7.87 92.49 14.50
C THR A 499 7.73 92.84 15.99
N LYS A 500 8.40 92.13 16.90
CA LYS A 500 8.42 92.47 18.33
C LYS A 500 9.33 93.66 18.63
N GLU A 501 10.50 93.72 18.01
CA GLU A 501 11.39 94.88 18.09
C GLU A 501 10.75 96.12 17.46
N ALA A 502 10.06 95.98 16.31
CA ALA A 502 9.26 97.05 15.73
C ALA A 502 8.12 97.51 16.66
N LEU A 503 7.44 96.57 17.35
CA LEU A 503 6.39 96.89 18.32
C LEU A 503 6.95 97.66 19.53
N GLU A 504 8.09 97.25 20.08
CA GLU A 504 8.76 97.97 21.18
C GLU A 504 9.17 99.39 20.77
N ASN A 505 9.66 99.57 19.55
CA ASN A 505 9.97 100.90 19.00
C ASN A 505 8.71 101.77 18.80
N CYS A 506 7.60 101.22 18.28
CA CYS A 506 6.33 101.95 18.18
C CYS A 506 5.78 102.34 19.56
N ILE A 507 5.90 101.48 20.57
CA ILE A 507 5.51 101.77 21.96
C ILE A 507 6.37 102.89 22.55
N ALA A 508 7.69 102.89 22.31
CA ALA A 508 8.60 103.94 22.78
C ALA A 508 8.30 105.32 22.16
N ILE A 509 7.77 105.36 20.93
CA ILE A 509 7.40 106.58 20.19
C ILE A 509 5.92 106.99 20.44
N GLN A 510 5.15 106.18 21.17
CA GLN A 510 3.71 106.36 21.44
C GLN A 510 2.81 106.24 20.18
N ASP A 511 3.25 105.52 19.15
CA ASP A 511 2.42 105.18 17.98
C ASP A 511 1.54 103.96 18.28
N PHE A 512 0.40 104.21 18.93
CA PHE A 512 -0.53 103.16 19.34
C PHE A 512 -1.30 102.53 18.16
N ASP A 513 -1.51 103.27 17.06
CA ASP A 513 -2.22 102.76 15.87
C ASP A 513 -1.35 101.76 15.08
N GLN A 514 -0.04 102.01 14.98
CA GLN A 514 0.89 101.07 14.36
C GLN A 514 1.25 99.91 15.29
N ALA A 515 1.39 100.16 16.60
CA ALA A 515 1.56 99.11 17.61
C ALA A 515 0.38 98.11 17.63
N SER A 516 -0.86 98.58 17.42
CA SER A 516 -2.03 97.70 17.35
C SER A 516 -1.93 96.68 16.20
N LYS A 517 -1.53 97.13 15.01
CA LYS A 517 -1.36 96.29 13.81
C LYS A 517 -0.25 95.26 13.99
N LEU A 518 0.92 95.69 14.48
CA LEU A 518 2.05 94.80 14.77
C LEU A 518 1.70 93.72 15.80
N LYS A 519 0.84 94.05 16.78
CA LYS A 519 0.34 93.07 17.77
C LYS A 519 -0.61 92.03 17.18
N GLU A 520 -1.36 92.37 16.13
CA GLU A 520 -2.16 91.40 15.37
C GLU A 520 -1.30 90.53 14.45
N GLU A 521 -0.26 91.10 13.84
CA GLU A 521 0.72 90.36 13.03
C GLU A 521 1.57 89.38 13.85
N ILE A 522 2.01 89.78 15.05
CA ILE A 522 2.65 88.86 16.02
C ILE A 522 1.74 87.67 16.34
N LYS A 523 0.43 87.91 16.50
CA LYS A 523 -0.56 86.87 16.80
C LYS A 523 -0.77 85.91 15.62
N THR A 524 -0.75 86.39 14.38
CA THR A 524 -0.84 85.51 13.20
C THR A 524 0.45 84.70 13.01
N LEU A 525 1.62 85.28 13.24
CA LEU A 525 2.91 84.58 13.21
C LEU A 525 3.05 83.53 14.33
N GLU A 526 2.58 83.82 15.55
CA GLU A 526 2.57 82.82 16.64
C GLU A 526 1.59 81.66 16.35
N ASN A 527 0.42 81.92 15.80
CA ASN A 527 -0.48 80.87 15.32
C ASN A 527 0.14 80.04 14.19
N ALA A 528 0.79 80.68 13.22
CA ALA A 528 1.49 79.98 12.13
C ALA A 528 2.63 79.09 12.65
N ARG A 529 3.39 79.58 13.64
CA ARG A 529 4.43 78.80 14.33
C ARG A 529 3.85 77.58 15.07
N ILE A 530 2.73 77.73 15.76
CA ILE A 530 2.07 76.63 16.50
C ILE A 530 1.56 75.55 15.52
N ASN A 531 0.96 75.96 14.40
CA ASN A 531 0.52 75.03 13.37
C ASN A 531 1.70 74.28 12.73
N LEU A 532 2.80 74.97 12.40
CA LEU A 532 4.01 74.34 11.87
C LEU A 532 4.71 73.39 12.85
N LEU A 533 4.56 73.61 14.16
CA LEU A 533 5.03 72.68 15.20
C LEU A 533 4.24 71.37 15.19
N LYS A 534 2.90 71.45 15.19
CA LYS A 534 2.03 70.27 15.06
C LYS A 534 2.28 69.52 13.75
N GLU A 535 2.46 70.24 12.65
CA GLU A 535 2.83 69.71 11.34
C GLU A 535 4.22 69.02 11.29
N MET A 536 5.03 69.14 12.34
CA MET A 536 6.30 68.41 12.51
C MET A 536 6.11 67.22 13.46
N GLU A 537 5.39 67.39 14.57
CA GLU A 537 4.99 66.30 15.47
C GLU A 537 4.18 65.20 14.72
N GLU A 538 3.27 65.59 13.83
CA GLU A 538 2.49 64.70 12.94
C GLU A 538 3.33 64.06 11.79
N LEU A 539 4.62 64.38 11.67
CA LEU A 539 5.53 63.78 10.69
C LEU A 539 6.53 62.80 11.30
N GLU A 540 6.88 62.93 12.58
CA GLU A 540 7.83 62.01 13.23
C GLU A 540 7.25 60.59 13.44
N ILE A 541 5.92 60.46 13.51
CA ILE A 541 5.23 59.17 13.67
C ILE A 541 4.27 58.94 12.50
N LYS A 542 4.80 58.34 11.42
CA LYS A 542 4.01 57.70 10.36
C LYS A 542 4.46 56.26 10.14
N GLU A 543 3.95 55.40 11.01
CA GLU A 543 3.89 53.96 10.76
C GLU A 543 2.97 53.72 9.57
N VAL A 544 3.45 53.02 8.53
CA VAL A 544 2.66 52.71 7.34
C VAL A 544 2.59 51.19 7.19
N HIS A 545 1.43 50.61 7.49
CA HIS A 545 1.17 49.21 7.20
C HIS A 545 1.05 49.02 5.69
N THR A 546 2.05 48.38 5.08
CA THR A 546 1.97 47.92 3.69
C THR A 546 1.49 46.48 3.67
N GLU A 547 0.25 46.25 3.23
CA GLU A 547 -0.33 44.89 3.17
C GLU A 547 0.38 44.05 2.09
N LYS A 548 1.07 43.00 2.53
CA LYS A 548 1.71 42.01 1.67
C LYS A 548 0.68 41.02 1.13
N ASN A 549 0.65 40.95 -0.20
CA ASN A 549 -0.30 40.16 -0.99
C ASN A 549 0.42 39.34 -2.09
N ASP A 550 1.73 39.12 -1.95
CA ASP A 550 2.53 38.26 -2.81
C ASP A 550 2.26 36.77 -2.55
N ALA A 551 2.56 35.93 -3.55
CA ALA A 551 2.22 34.51 -3.55
C ALA A 551 2.92 33.71 -2.43
N GLU A 552 4.21 33.99 -2.18
CA GLU A 552 5.01 33.29 -1.17
C GLU A 552 4.50 33.62 0.25
N THR A 553 4.19 34.90 0.52
CA THR A 553 3.58 35.35 1.79
C THR A 553 2.17 34.78 2.00
N LEU A 554 1.30 34.85 0.98
CA LEU A 554 -0.06 34.29 1.08
C LEU A 554 -0.06 32.77 1.27
N GLN A 555 0.84 32.06 0.58
CA GLN A 555 1.06 30.62 0.77
C GLN A 555 1.51 30.30 2.20
N LYS A 556 2.50 31.02 2.73
CA LYS A 556 2.98 30.87 4.11
C LYS A 556 1.85 31.05 5.12
N CYS A 557 1.05 32.12 5.00
CA CYS A 557 -0.08 32.36 5.89
C CYS A 557 -1.17 31.28 5.80
N LEU A 558 -1.51 30.82 4.58
CA LEU A 558 -2.51 29.76 4.40
C LEU A 558 -2.03 28.39 4.90
N ILE A 559 -0.72 28.08 4.88
CA ILE A 559 -0.19 26.87 5.53
C ILE A 559 -0.43 26.92 7.04
N MET A 560 -0.15 28.06 7.69
CA MET A 560 -0.42 28.23 9.13
C MET A 560 -1.91 28.06 9.46
N CYS A 561 -2.80 28.62 8.63
CA CYS A 561 -4.25 28.39 8.73
C CYS A 561 -4.62 26.91 8.60
N TYR A 562 -4.01 26.19 7.65
CA TYR A 562 -4.34 24.79 7.38
C TYR A 562 -3.90 23.85 8.50
N GLU A 563 -2.69 24.05 9.06
CA GLU A 563 -2.23 23.29 10.23
C GLU A 563 -3.09 23.58 11.47
N LEU A 564 -3.47 24.85 11.70
CA LEU A 564 -4.40 25.23 12.76
C LEU A 564 -5.75 24.52 12.61
N LEU A 565 -6.37 24.61 11.44
CA LEU A 565 -7.71 24.08 11.17
C LEU A 565 -7.78 22.55 11.18
N LYS A 566 -6.66 21.85 10.92
CA LYS A 566 -6.55 20.38 11.07
C LYS A 566 -6.48 19.92 12.53
N LEU A 567 -5.90 20.74 13.42
CA LEU A 567 -5.69 20.39 14.84
C LEU A 567 -6.76 20.95 15.78
N MET A 568 -7.55 21.93 15.32
CA MET A 568 -8.64 22.54 16.08
C MET A 568 -9.80 21.57 16.31
N SER A 569 -10.25 21.45 17.56
CA SER A 569 -11.36 20.58 17.93
C SER A 569 -12.72 21.11 17.44
N ILE A 570 -13.58 20.20 16.97
CA ILE A 570 -14.94 20.51 16.47
C ILE A 570 -15.78 21.23 17.54
N SER A 571 -15.47 21.03 18.83
CA SER A 571 -16.07 21.74 19.97
C SER A 571 -15.77 23.25 20.01
N THR A 572 -14.70 23.73 19.38
CA THR A 572 -14.33 25.14 19.34
C THR A 572 -15.14 25.91 18.27
N GLY A 573 -15.42 25.27 17.13
CA GLY A 573 -16.15 25.88 16.02
C GLY A 573 -15.45 27.09 15.41
N ILE A 574 -16.18 27.92 14.66
CA ILE A 574 -15.64 29.15 14.04
C ILE A 574 -16.01 30.37 14.90
N GLY A 575 -15.13 30.71 15.84
CA GLY A 575 -15.22 31.94 16.63
C GLY A 575 -15.01 33.23 15.80
N ALA A 576 -15.22 34.40 16.41
CA ALA A 576 -15.12 35.69 15.72
C ALA A 576 -13.73 35.91 15.07
N THR A 577 -12.64 35.57 15.77
CA THR A 577 -11.26 35.68 15.25
C THR A 577 -11.04 34.82 14.00
N MET A 578 -11.56 33.59 13.99
CA MET A 578 -11.46 32.70 12.82
C MET A 578 -12.32 33.18 11.65
N ASN A 579 -13.50 33.78 11.90
CA ASN A 579 -14.26 34.45 10.84
C ASN A 579 -13.48 35.65 10.26
N GLY A 580 -12.72 36.37 11.09
CA GLY A 580 -11.78 37.39 10.64
C GLY A 580 -10.73 36.85 9.65
N ILE A 581 -10.09 35.72 9.96
CA ILE A 581 -9.16 35.04 9.04
C ILE A 581 -9.89 34.53 7.77
N VAL A 582 -11.12 34.02 7.91
CA VAL A 582 -11.90 33.54 6.76
C VAL A 582 -12.15 34.65 5.74
N GLU A 583 -12.68 35.78 6.18
CA GLU A 583 -13.08 36.89 5.29
C GLU A 583 -11.84 37.68 4.79
N SER A 584 -10.75 37.76 5.56
CA SER A 584 -9.54 38.54 5.20
C SER A 584 -8.45 37.77 4.44
N LEU A 585 -8.46 36.43 4.46
CA LEU A 585 -7.41 35.60 3.84
C LEU A 585 -7.95 34.38 3.09
N ILE A 586 -8.86 33.60 3.68
CA ILE A 586 -9.29 32.32 3.08
C ILE A 586 -10.19 32.57 1.86
N LEU A 587 -11.25 33.37 1.99
CA LEU A 587 -12.15 33.67 0.86
C LEU A 587 -11.44 34.45 -0.28
N PRO A 588 -10.62 35.50 -0.01
CA PRO A 588 -9.77 36.11 -1.02
C PRO A 588 -8.79 35.12 -1.69
N GLY A 589 -8.27 34.14 -0.94
CA GLY A 589 -7.36 33.12 -1.47
C GLY A 589 -7.98 32.24 -2.57
N ILE A 590 -9.29 31.99 -2.53
CA ILE A 590 -10.00 31.16 -3.53
C ILE A 590 -10.10 31.86 -4.89
N ILE A 591 -10.09 33.19 -4.92
CA ILE A 591 -10.09 33.99 -6.16
C ILE A 591 -8.68 34.45 -6.59
N SER A 592 -7.63 33.94 -5.94
CA SER A 592 -6.24 34.28 -6.27
C SER A 592 -5.83 33.81 -7.66
N VAL A 593 -5.04 34.62 -8.37
CA VAL A 593 -4.44 34.22 -9.66
C VAL A 593 -3.47 33.04 -9.53
N HIS A 594 -2.94 32.77 -8.33
CA HIS A 594 -1.95 31.72 -8.08
C HIS A 594 -2.62 30.39 -7.69
N PRO A 595 -2.43 29.29 -8.48
CA PRO A 595 -3.09 28.00 -8.19
C PRO A 595 -2.75 27.41 -6.81
N ILE A 596 -1.54 27.66 -6.30
CA ILE A 596 -1.09 27.16 -4.99
C ILE A 596 -1.86 27.84 -3.85
N VAL A 597 -2.10 29.15 -3.97
CA VAL A 597 -2.90 29.94 -3.02
C VAL A 597 -4.37 29.46 -3.06
N ARG A 598 -4.94 29.28 -4.27
CA ARG A 598 -6.29 28.71 -4.43
C ARG A 598 -6.42 27.31 -3.80
N ASN A 599 -5.43 26.44 -4.01
CA ASN A 599 -5.42 25.08 -3.43
C ASN A 599 -5.49 25.11 -1.89
N LEU A 600 -4.61 25.88 -1.25
CA LEU A 600 -4.58 25.98 0.21
C LEU A 600 -5.82 26.67 0.77
N ALA A 601 -6.35 27.69 0.08
CA ALA A 601 -7.58 28.38 0.46
C ALA A 601 -8.80 27.44 0.40
N VAL A 602 -8.90 26.59 -0.62
CA VAL A 602 -9.94 25.54 -0.73
C VAL A 602 -9.80 24.50 0.39
N LEU A 603 -8.59 24.08 0.74
CA LEU A 603 -8.35 23.18 1.86
C LEU A 603 -8.73 23.82 3.21
N CYS A 604 -8.34 25.07 3.46
CA CYS A 604 -8.71 25.81 4.66
C CYS A 604 -10.23 26.00 4.77
N LEU A 605 -10.90 26.45 3.71
CA LEU A 605 -12.35 26.57 3.68
C LEU A 605 -13.04 25.21 3.92
N GLY A 606 -12.46 24.13 3.36
CA GLY A 606 -12.91 22.76 3.58
C GLY A 606 -12.93 22.40 5.06
N CYS A 607 -11.81 22.62 5.76
CA CYS A 607 -11.70 22.39 7.19
C CYS A 607 -12.57 23.34 8.02
N CYS A 608 -12.73 24.61 7.65
CA CYS A 608 -13.70 25.51 8.29
C CYS A 608 -15.13 24.94 8.22
N GLY A 609 -15.54 24.36 7.09
CA GLY A 609 -16.84 23.69 6.97
C GLY A 609 -17.02 22.54 7.98
N LEU A 610 -15.98 21.77 8.28
CA LEU A 610 -16.04 20.69 9.29
C LEU A 610 -16.29 21.21 10.72
N GLN A 611 -16.05 22.51 10.96
CA GLN A 611 -16.18 23.15 12.28
C GLN A 611 -17.57 23.78 12.51
N ASN A 612 -18.38 23.96 11.46
CA ASN A 612 -19.74 24.52 11.58
C ASN A 612 -20.62 24.14 10.37
N GLN A 613 -21.78 23.52 10.62
CA GLN A 613 -22.70 23.05 9.57
C GLN A 613 -23.29 24.18 8.72
N ASP A 614 -23.73 25.29 9.32
CA ASP A 614 -24.30 26.42 8.58
C ASP A 614 -23.24 27.10 7.69
N PHE A 615 -21.99 27.17 8.18
CA PHE A 615 -20.84 27.61 7.40
C PHE A 615 -20.55 26.67 6.23
N ALA A 616 -20.61 25.35 6.45
CA ALA A 616 -20.49 24.38 5.37
C ALA A 616 -21.61 24.59 4.32
N SER A 617 -22.88 24.64 4.73
CA SER A 617 -24.01 24.85 3.82
C SER A 617 -23.97 26.19 3.08
N LYS A 618 -23.49 27.28 3.71
CA LYS A 618 -23.25 28.59 3.05
C LYS A 618 -22.27 28.47 1.89
N HIS A 619 -21.18 27.70 2.06
CA HIS A 619 -20.08 27.65 1.08
C HIS A 619 -20.03 26.36 0.23
N PHE A 620 -20.91 25.37 0.46
CA PHE A 620 -20.88 24.09 -0.23
C PHE A 620 -20.96 24.23 -1.76
N MET A 621 -21.80 25.17 -2.24
CA MET A 621 -21.90 25.50 -3.66
C MET A 621 -20.59 26.01 -4.28
N LEU A 622 -19.70 26.64 -3.50
CA LEU A 622 -18.41 27.14 -3.98
C LEU A 622 -17.46 25.98 -4.29
N PHE A 623 -17.43 24.92 -3.47
CA PHE A 623 -16.68 23.71 -3.81
C PHE A 623 -17.22 23.04 -5.09
N LEU A 624 -18.53 23.06 -5.33
CA LEU A 624 -19.11 22.56 -6.58
C LEU A 624 -18.78 23.42 -7.80
N GLN A 625 -18.51 24.72 -7.64
CA GLN A 625 -18.01 25.60 -8.70
C GLN A 625 -16.53 25.34 -8.99
N VAL A 626 -15.69 25.31 -7.94
CA VAL A 626 -14.27 24.93 -8.01
C VAL A 626 -14.11 23.56 -8.69
N LEU A 627 -14.90 22.57 -8.29
CA LEU A 627 -14.87 21.22 -8.87
C LEU A 627 -15.23 21.17 -10.37
N LYS A 628 -15.90 22.20 -10.92
CA LYS A 628 -16.13 22.34 -12.38
C LYS A 628 -15.01 23.10 -13.06
N ILE A 629 -14.65 24.26 -12.52
CA ILE A 629 -13.86 25.28 -13.22
C ILE A 629 -12.36 25.07 -13.07
N ASP A 630 -11.90 24.69 -11.87
CA ASP A 630 -10.51 24.87 -11.41
C ASP A 630 -9.51 23.83 -11.97
N ASP A 631 -8.22 23.97 -11.65
CA ASP A 631 -7.15 23.07 -12.05
C ASP A 631 -7.25 21.71 -11.32
N VAL A 632 -6.69 20.64 -11.89
CA VAL A 632 -6.86 19.25 -11.41
C VAL A 632 -6.51 19.05 -9.93
N THR A 633 -5.43 19.67 -9.46
CA THR A 633 -4.99 19.59 -8.06
C THR A 633 -6.02 20.19 -7.11
N ILE A 634 -6.58 21.35 -7.46
CA ILE A 634 -7.58 22.05 -6.66
C ILE A 634 -8.93 21.32 -6.74
N LYS A 635 -9.29 20.74 -7.89
CA LYS A 635 -10.44 19.82 -8.02
C LYS A 635 -10.32 18.62 -7.07
N THR A 636 -9.11 18.06 -6.91
CA THR A 636 -8.84 16.98 -5.95
C THR A 636 -8.99 17.43 -4.50
N SER A 637 -8.53 18.65 -4.17
CA SER A 637 -8.74 19.26 -2.84
C SER A 637 -10.22 19.56 -2.56
N ALA A 638 -10.97 20.02 -3.56
CA ALA A 638 -12.42 20.24 -3.46
C ALA A 638 -13.19 18.93 -3.27
N LEU A 639 -12.83 17.84 -3.97
CA LEU A 639 -13.42 16.52 -3.73
C LEU A 639 -13.23 16.06 -2.29
N LYS A 640 -12.03 16.22 -1.71
CA LYS A 640 -11.79 15.90 -0.29
C LYS A 640 -12.71 16.73 0.63
N ALA A 641 -12.70 18.05 0.48
CA ALA A 641 -13.52 18.96 1.28
C ALA A 641 -15.02 18.60 1.21
N ILE A 642 -15.54 18.29 0.01
CA ILE A 642 -16.93 17.87 -0.19
C ILE A 642 -17.20 16.53 0.50
N PHE A 643 -16.38 15.50 0.28
CA PHE A 643 -16.61 14.17 0.88
C PHE A 643 -16.46 14.18 2.40
N ASP A 644 -15.50 14.92 2.95
CA ASP A 644 -15.31 15.01 4.39
C ASP A 644 -16.47 15.76 5.07
N GLN A 645 -17.03 16.80 4.43
CA GLN A 645 -18.26 17.48 4.89
C GLN A 645 -19.50 16.58 4.79
N LEU A 646 -19.68 15.86 3.68
CA LEU A 646 -20.78 14.89 3.53
C LEU A 646 -20.66 13.71 4.51
N MET A 647 -19.44 13.29 4.86
CA MET A 647 -19.18 12.28 5.89
C MET A 647 -19.43 12.77 7.32
N THR A 648 -19.35 14.08 7.55
CA THR A 648 -19.50 14.70 8.88
C THR A 648 -20.96 15.09 9.18
N PHE A 649 -21.65 15.69 8.21
CA PHE A 649 -23.02 16.22 8.38
C PHE A 649 -24.10 15.43 7.62
N GLY A 650 -23.71 14.41 6.84
CA GLY A 650 -24.60 13.73 5.91
C GLY A 650 -24.89 14.55 4.64
N ILE A 651 -25.76 14.03 3.78
CA ILE A 651 -26.13 14.66 2.50
C ILE A 651 -27.27 15.69 2.70
N GLU A 652 -28.10 15.48 3.72
CA GLU A 652 -29.33 16.23 3.97
C GLU A 652 -29.12 17.75 4.18
N PRO A 653 -28.14 18.25 4.95
CA PRO A 653 -27.96 19.69 5.19
C PRO A 653 -27.50 20.49 3.96
N PHE A 654 -27.10 19.80 2.88
CA PHE A 654 -26.64 20.40 1.64
C PHE A 654 -27.73 20.43 0.55
N LYS A 655 -28.95 19.97 0.87
CA LYS A 655 -30.16 20.27 0.09
C LYS A 655 -30.42 21.77 0.14
N THR A 656 -30.44 22.42 -1.02
CA THR A 656 -30.51 23.88 -1.11
C THR A 656 -31.88 24.41 -0.72
N LYS A 657 -32.02 24.95 0.49
CA LYS A 657 -33.05 25.97 0.76
C LYS A 657 -32.81 27.14 -0.20
N LYS A 658 -33.72 27.38 -1.14
CA LYS A 658 -33.68 28.54 -2.04
C LYS A 658 -33.60 29.80 -1.17
N VAL A 659 -32.55 30.61 -1.34
CA VAL A 659 -32.41 31.90 -0.65
C VAL A 659 -33.61 32.77 -1.05
N LYS A 660 -34.40 33.23 -0.08
CA LYS A 660 -35.44 34.23 -0.34
C LYS A 660 -34.76 35.54 -0.76
N ALA A 661 -34.80 35.84 -2.06
CA ALA A 661 -34.47 37.16 -2.55
C ALA A 661 -35.44 38.20 -1.95
N ILE A 662 -34.96 39.43 -1.81
CA ILE A 662 -35.66 40.52 -1.13
C ILE A 662 -36.45 41.35 -2.15
N GLN A 663 -37.65 41.81 -1.76
CA GLN A 663 -38.63 42.63 -2.53
C GLN A 663 -39.34 41.88 -3.68
N CYS A 664 -40.61 42.13 -4.00
CA CYS A 664 -41.57 43.16 -3.51
C CYS A 664 -42.81 42.56 -2.79
N GLU A 665 -43.74 43.43 -2.40
CA GLU A 665 -45.02 43.16 -1.70
C GLU A 665 -46.17 42.79 -2.67
N ASP A 666 -47.32 42.38 -2.11
CA ASP A 666 -48.65 42.05 -2.71
C ASP A 666 -48.67 40.88 -3.75
N GLU A 667 -49.47 39.80 -3.61
CA GLU A 667 -50.88 39.67 -3.21
C GLU A 667 -51.20 38.37 -2.42
N GLU A 668 -52.32 38.33 -1.69
CA GLU A 668 -52.82 37.13 -0.98
C GLU A 668 -53.76 36.27 -1.85
N ILE A 669 -53.37 35.03 -2.21
CA ILE A 669 -54.31 34.01 -2.73
C ILE A 669 -54.03 32.62 -2.11
N ASN A 670 -55.06 32.09 -1.42
CA ASN A 670 -55.34 30.74 -0.89
C ASN A 670 -54.30 29.61 -0.92
N SER A 671 -54.30 28.85 0.17
CA SER A 671 -53.64 27.54 0.33
C SER A 671 -54.40 26.39 -0.32
N ASP A 672 -53.66 25.36 -0.78
CA ASP A 672 -53.66 24.01 -0.14
C ASP A 672 -52.77 23.01 -0.91
N ASP A 673 -52.47 23.24 -2.19
CA ASP A 673 -51.64 22.34 -3.05
C ASP A 673 -50.12 22.35 -2.75
N GLU A 674 -49.64 23.14 -1.78
CA GLU A 674 -48.20 23.37 -1.56
C GLU A 674 -47.43 22.19 -0.96
N GLN A 675 -48.10 21.15 -0.45
CA GLN A 675 -47.43 20.13 0.36
C GLN A 675 -46.77 19.01 -0.47
N GLU A 676 -47.46 18.46 -1.47
CA GLU A 676 -46.88 17.39 -2.33
C GLU A 676 -45.77 17.92 -3.26
N ALA A 677 -45.84 19.20 -3.67
CA ALA A 677 -44.84 19.82 -4.55
C ALA A 677 -43.45 19.94 -3.90
N LYS A 678 -43.39 20.14 -2.58
CA LYS A 678 -42.13 20.34 -1.83
C LYS A 678 -41.32 19.06 -1.73
N ASP A 679 -41.94 17.95 -1.35
CA ASP A 679 -41.26 16.64 -1.27
C ASP A 679 -40.66 16.22 -2.62
N VAL A 680 -41.33 16.56 -3.73
CA VAL A 680 -40.84 16.27 -5.09
C VAL A 680 -39.60 17.13 -5.45
N GLU A 681 -39.62 18.44 -5.20
CA GLU A 681 -38.43 19.30 -5.42
C GLU A 681 -37.26 18.94 -4.48
N GLU A 682 -37.52 18.64 -3.21
CA GLU A 682 -36.46 18.38 -2.23
C GLU A 682 -35.61 17.15 -2.59
N THR A 683 -36.23 16.08 -3.13
CA THR A 683 -35.45 14.93 -3.61
C THR A 683 -34.61 15.24 -4.84
N ALA A 684 -34.95 16.25 -5.65
CA ALA A 684 -34.22 16.58 -6.87
C ALA A 684 -32.85 17.24 -6.59
N THR A 685 -32.74 18.05 -5.54
CA THR A 685 -31.49 18.76 -5.21
C THR A 685 -30.38 17.81 -4.75
N ALA A 686 -30.68 16.86 -3.86
CA ALA A 686 -29.74 15.82 -3.44
C ALA A 686 -29.34 14.89 -4.60
N LYS A 687 -30.29 14.53 -5.48
CA LYS A 687 -30.00 13.79 -6.71
C LYS A 687 -29.02 14.53 -7.62
N ASN A 688 -29.07 15.87 -7.68
CA ASN A 688 -28.13 16.66 -8.48
C ASN A 688 -26.70 16.68 -7.91
N VAL A 689 -26.52 16.79 -6.58
CA VAL A 689 -25.19 16.71 -5.95
C VAL A 689 -24.59 15.32 -6.12
N LEU A 690 -25.34 14.27 -5.79
CA LEU A 690 -24.88 12.88 -5.96
C LEU A 690 -24.61 12.53 -7.42
N LYS A 691 -25.45 12.98 -8.36
CA LYS A 691 -25.19 12.84 -9.79
C LYS A 691 -23.85 13.48 -10.15
N PHE A 692 -23.66 14.76 -9.82
CA PHE A 692 -22.46 15.50 -10.18
C PHE A 692 -21.17 14.87 -9.62
N LEU A 693 -21.19 14.38 -8.37
CA LEU A 693 -20.06 13.61 -7.81
C LEU A 693 -19.88 12.25 -8.50
N SER A 694 -20.96 11.55 -8.83
CA SER A 694 -20.89 10.27 -9.55
C SER A 694 -20.41 10.42 -11.00
N ASP A 695 -20.60 11.59 -11.63
CA ASP A 695 -20.12 11.84 -12.99
C ASP A 695 -18.57 11.86 -13.05
N PHE A 696 -17.86 12.09 -11.93
CA PHE A 696 -16.39 11.97 -11.84
C PHE A 696 -15.87 10.52 -11.83
N LEU A 697 -16.74 9.51 -11.65
CA LEU A 697 -16.35 8.11 -11.81
C LEU A 697 -15.89 7.80 -13.26
N ASP A 698 -16.41 8.55 -14.23
CA ASP A 698 -16.09 8.42 -15.65
C ASP A 698 -15.04 9.47 -16.10
N SER A 699 -14.31 10.09 -15.16
CA SER A 699 -13.28 11.09 -15.47
C SER A 699 -12.07 10.45 -16.16
N GLU A 700 -11.41 11.17 -17.08
CA GLU A 700 -10.13 10.74 -17.66
C GLU A 700 -8.96 10.78 -16.64
N VAL A 701 -9.10 11.53 -15.55
CA VAL A 701 -8.04 11.74 -14.54
C VAL A 701 -8.12 10.70 -13.42
N SER A 702 -7.03 9.96 -13.20
CA SER A 702 -6.94 8.88 -12.20
C SER A 702 -7.23 9.36 -10.78
N GLU A 703 -6.71 10.52 -10.39
CA GLU A 703 -6.90 11.13 -9.07
C GLU A 703 -8.37 11.49 -8.80
N LEU A 704 -9.08 11.96 -9.83
CA LEU A 704 -10.49 12.34 -9.73
C LEU A 704 -11.40 11.11 -9.75
N ARG A 705 -11.14 10.10 -10.61
CA ARG A 705 -11.81 8.79 -10.54
C ARG A 705 -11.65 8.15 -9.17
N THR A 706 -10.41 8.11 -8.67
CA THR A 706 -10.07 7.51 -7.39
C THR A 706 -10.71 8.28 -6.23
N GLY A 707 -10.66 9.61 -6.24
CA GLY A 707 -11.30 10.45 -5.23
C GLY A 707 -12.82 10.27 -5.19
N ALA A 708 -13.48 10.23 -6.35
CA ALA A 708 -14.92 9.99 -6.45
C ALA A 708 -15.31 8.57 -6.01
N ALA A 709 -14.58 7.54 -6.44
CA ALA A 709 -14.84 6.15 -6.07
C ALA A 709 -14.61 5.89 -4.58
N GLU A 710 -13.51 6.39 -4.02
CA GLU A 710 -13.17 6.26 -2.60
C GLU A 710 -14.16 7.04 -1.71
N GLY A 711 -14.54 8.26 -2.11
CA GLY A 711 -15.50 9.10 -1.38
C GLY A 711 -16.91 8.51 -1.36
N LEU A 712 -17.41 8.04 -2.50
CA LEU A 712 -18.71 7.36 -2.57
C LEU A 712 -18.69 6.03 -1.80
N ALA A 713 -17.60 5.27 -1.86
CA ALA A 713 -17.43 4.05 -1.05
C ALA A 713 -17.45 4.35 0.46
N LYS A 714 -16.83 5.44 0.93
CA LYS A 714 -16.92 5.86 2.35
C LYS A 714 -18.35 6.19 2.76
N LEU A 715 -19.06 6.99 1.97
CA LEU A 715 -20.47 7.37 2.24
C LEU A 715 -21.40 6.14 2.27
N MET A 716 -21.16 5.14 1.42
CA MET A 716 -21.89 3.87 1.49
C MET A 716 -21.52 3.08 2.74
N PHE A 717 -20.23 2.95 3.06
CA PHE A 717 -19.76 2.18 4.21
C PHE A 717 -20.22 2.75 5.57
N SER A 718 -20.37 4.06 5.69
CA SER A 718 -20.92 4.73 6.88
C SER A 718 -22.45 4.73 6.95
N GLY A 719 -23.14 4.20 5.94
CA GLY A 719 -24.61 4.21 5.86
C GLY A 719 -25.23 5.56 5.49
N LEU A 720 -24.41 6.57 5.15
CA LEU A 720 -24.87 7.91 4.73
C LEU A 720 -25.38 7.95 3.28
N LEU A 721 -25.10 6.91 2.48
CA LEU A 721 -25.56 6.75 1.11
C LEU A 721 -25.99 5.30 0.84
N VAL A 722 -27.28 5.09 0.55
CA VAL A 722 -27.78 3.81 0.02
C VAL A 722 -28.18 4.00 -1.43
N SER A 723 -27.47 3.35 -2.36
CA SER A 723 -27.78 3.42 -3.79
C SER A 723 -27.19 2.25 -4.57
N SER A 724 -28.04 1.28 -4.90
CA SER A 724 -27.71 0.15 -5.77
C SER A 724 -27.26 0.58 -7.17
N ARG A 725 -27.75 1.72 -7.67
CA ARG A 725 -27.27 2.34 -8.93
C ARG A 725 -25.82 2.83 -8.85
N ILE A 726 -25.42 3.47 -7.75
CA ILE A 726 -24.02 3.90 -7.58
C ILE A 726 -23.13 2.68 -7.32
N LEU A 727 -23.59 1.72 -6.51
CA LEU A 727 -22.88 0.46 -6.28
C LEU A 727 -22.61 -0.31 -7.58
N SER A 728 -23.62 -0.41 -8.46
CA SER A 728 -23.47 -0.97 -9.80
C SER A 728 -22.37 -0.26 -10.60
N ARG A 729 -22.36 1.09 -10.64
CA ARG A 729 -21.30 1.86 -11.30
C ARG A 729 -19.91 1.62 -10.69
N LEU A 730 -19.79 1.49 -9.37
CA LEU A 730 -18.51 1.18 -8.72
C LEU A 730 -18.01 -0.23 -9.11
N ILE A 731 -18.90 -1.23 -9.18
CA ILE A 731 -18.56 -2.60 -9.62
C ILE A 731 -18.11 -2.60 -11.09
N LEU A 732 -18.86 -1.93 -11.96
CA LEU A 732 -18.49 -1.76 -13.37
C LEU A 732 -17.12 -1.06 -13.51
N LEU A 733 -16.87 0.01 -12.76
CA LEU A 733 -15.60 0.75 -12.74
C LEU A 733 -14.43 -0.11 -12.25
N TRP A 734 -14.67 -1.03 -11.29
CA TRP A 734 -13.65 -1.94 -10.79
C TRP A 734 -13.19 -2.98 -11.84
N TYR A 735 -14.12 -3.49 -12.65
CA TYR A 735 -13.82 -4.41 -13.75
C TYR A 735 -13.39 -3.71 -15.05
N ASN A 736 -13.78 -2.46 -15.28
CA ASN A 736 -13.49 -1.70 -16.50
C ASN A 736 -11.97 -1.65 -16.78
N PRO A 737 -11.48 -2.13 -17.94
CA PRO A 737 -10.05 -2.10 -18.31
C PRO A 737 -9.35 -0.75 -18.16
N VAL A 738 -10.08 0.38 -18.29
CA VAL A 738 -9.52 1.74 -18.10
C VAL A 738 -8.92 1.93 -16.69
N THR A 739 -9.39 1.20 -15.68
CA THR A 739 -8.87 1.29 -14.31
C THR A 739 -7.76 0.29 -13.99
N GLU A 740 -7.21 -0.46 -14.96
CA GLU A 740 -6.16 -1.45 -14.71
C GLU A 740 -4.88 -0.84 -14.09
N GLU A 741 -4.51 0.37 -14.53
CA GLU A 741 -3.38 1.12 -13.97
C GLU A 741 -3.76 1.94 -12.70
N ASP A 742 -5.05 2.09 -12.38
CA ASP A 742 -5.55 2.81 -11.19
C ASP A 742 -5.43 1.94 -9.92
N VAL A 743 -4.20 1.58 -9.54
CA VAL A 743 -3.90 0.62 -8.45
C VAL A 743 -4.59 0.99 -7.12
N ARG A 744 -4.66 2.28 -6.77
CA ARG A 744 -5.34 2.75 -5.55
C ARG A 744 -6.86 2.53 -5.62
N LEU A 745 -7.48 2.84 -6.77
CA LEU A 745 -8.92 2.65 -6.99
C LEU A 745 -9.27 1.16 -6.90
N ARG A 746 -8.54 0.30 -7.62
CA ARG A 746 -8.80 -1.15 -7.63
C ARG A 746 -8.54 -1.82 -6.28
N HIS A 747 -7.55 -1.37 -5.51
CA HIS A 747 -7.36 -1.84 -4.13
C HIS A 747 -8.45 -1.31 -3.18
N CYS A 748 -8.85 -0.04 -3.29
CA CYS A 748 -9.91 0.54 -2.47
C CYS A 748 -11.23 -0.24 -2.64
N LEU A 749 -11.71 -0.38 -3.88
CA LEU A 749 -12.96 -1.08 -4.16
C LEU A 749 -12.88 -2.59 -3.82
N GLY A 750 -11.74 -3.23 -4.06
CA GLY A 750 -11.50 -4.63 -3.71
C GLY A 750 -11.49 -4.92 -2.20
N VAL A 751 -11.21 -3.92 -1.34
CA VAL A 751 -11.38 -4.00 0.12
C VAL A 751 -12.79 -3.58 0.54
N PHE A 752 -13.36 -2.56 -0.11
CA PHE A 752 -14.69 -2.05 0.19
C PHE A 752 -15.79 -3.08 -0.04
N PHE A 753 -15.88 -3.74 -1.21
CA PHE A 753 -17.05 -4.59 -1.51
C PHE A 753 -17.26 -5.73 -0.48
N PRO A 754 -16.24 -6.52 -0.07
CA PRO A 754 -16.43 -7.56 0.94
C PRO A 754 -16.74 -6.98 2.33
N MET A 755 -16.06 -5.90 2.72
CA MET A 755 -16.28 -5.26 4.04
C MET A 755 -17.67 -4.65 4.15
N PHE A 756 -18.17 -4.03 3.07
CA PHE A 756 -19.51 -3.45 2.99
C PHE A 756 -20.58 -4.54 2.96
N ALA A 757 -20.45 -5.54 2.08
CA ALA A 757 -21.42 -6.63 1.93
C ALA A 757 -21.62 -7.42 3.23
N TYR A 758 -20.54 -7.78 3.92
CA TYR A 758 -20.61 -8.66 5.09
C TYR A 758 -20.92 -7.91 6.41
N ALA A 759 -21.12 -6.60 6.38
CA ALA A 759 -21.48 -5.80 7.55
C ALA A 759 -22.96 -5.96 7.97
N SER A 760 -23.89 -5.99 7.02
CA SER A 760 -25.34 -6.11 7.29
C SER A 760 -26.11 -6.75 6.12
N ARG A 761 -27.29 -7.30 6.43
CA ARG A 761 -28.24 -7.82 5.41
C ARG A 761 -28.67 -6.72 4.42
N THR A 762 -28.91 -5.49 4.92
CA THR A 762 -29.29 -4.34 4.07
C THR A 762 -28.23 -3.98 3.03
N ASN A 763 -26.94 -4.17 3.34
CA ASN A 763 -25.87 -3.95 2.38
C ASN A 763 -25.85 -5.05 1.31
N GLN A 764 -26.14 -6.31 1.68
CA GLN A 764 -26.31 -7.41 0.72
C GLN A 764 -27.53 -7.18 -0.19
N GLU A 765 -28.65 -6.70 0.35
CA GLU A 765 -29.84 -6.32 -0.44
C GLU A 765 -29.51 -5.22 -1.47
N CYS A 766 -28.60 -4.29 -1.15
CA CYS A 766 -28.11 -3.30 -2.10
C CYS A 766 -27.32 -3.93 -3.28
N PHE A 767 -26.56 -5.00 -3.06
CA PHE A 767 -25.94 -5.79 -4.16
C PHE A 767 -26.98 -6.63 -4.91
N GLU A 768 -28.02 -7.12 -4.24
CA GLU A 768 -29.13 -7.91 -4.82
C GLU A 768 -30.04 -7.07 -5.73
N GLU A 769 -30.23 -5.78 -5.42
CA GLU A 769 -30.81 -4.78 -6.32
C GLU A 769 -29.88 -4.47 -7.50
N ALA A 770 -28.58 -4.30 -7.24
CA ALA A 770 -27.60 -3.97 -8.27
C ALA A 770 -27.34 -5.12 -9.26
N PHE A 771 -27.73 -6.35 -8.94
CA PHE A 771 -27.39 -7.57 -9.69
C PHE A 771 -27.79 -7.50 -11.18
N ILE A 772 -29.11 -7.49 -11.47
CA ILE A 772 -29.63 -7.52 -12.84
C ILE A 772 -29.18 -6.28 -13.63
N PRO A 773 -29.29 -5.03 -13.12
CA PRO A 773 -28.80 -3.85 -13.83
C PRO A 773 -27.30 -3.90 -14.18
N THR A 774 -26.46 -4.46 -13.32
CA THR A 774 -25.02 -4.58 -13.57
C THR A 774 -24.74 -5.54 -14.72
N LEU A 775 -25.36 -6.73 -14.71
CA LEU A 775 -25.15 -7.73 -15.76
C LEU A 775 -25.77 -7.31 -17.10
N GLN A 776 -26.96 -6.68 -17.08
CA GLN A 776 -27.57 -6.08 -18.26
C GLN A 776 -26.71 -4.96 -18.86
N THR A 777 -26.04 -4.13 -18.04
CA THR A 777 -25.12 -3.08 -18.51
C THR A 777 -23.88 -3.66 -19.21
N LEU A 778 -23.40 -4.84 -18.78
CA LEU A 778 -22.32 -5.54 -19.47
C LEU A 778 -22.80 -6.21 -20.76
N ALA A 779 -23.96 -6.89 -20.74
CA ALA A 779 -24.52 -7.56 -21.91
C ALA A 779 -24.94 -6.59 -23.04
N SER A 780 -25.34 -5.36 -22.69
CA SER A 780 -25.67 -4.29 -23.63
C SER A 780 -24.49 -3.40 -24.02
N ALA A 781 -23.27 -3.67 -23.52
CA ALA A 781 -22.09 -2.88 -23.86
C ALA A 781 -21.71 -3.05 -25.34
N PRO A 782 -21.63 -1.97 -26.14
CA PRO A 782 -21.18 -2.06 -27.53
C PRO A 782 -19.69 -2.43 -27.58
N ALA A 783 -19.24 -3.06 -28.67
CA ALA A 783 -17.84 -3.47 -28.85
C ALA A 783 -16.81 -2.29 -28.93
N SER A 784 -17.27 -1.05 -28.87
CA SER A 784 -16.45 0.16 -28.67
C SER A 784 -16.26 0.56 -27.20
N SER A 785 -17.01 -0.04 -26.28
CA SER A 785 -16.91 0.17 -24.84
C SER A 785 -15.90 -0.80 -24.21
N PRO A 786 -14.98 -0.34 -23.34
CA PRO A 786 -14.10 -1.22 -22.58
C PRO A 786 -14.84 -2.28 -21.75
N LEU A 787 -16.11 -2.06 -21.39
CA LEU A 787 -16.93 -3.03 -20.68
C LEU A 787 -17.21 -4.30 -21.49
N ALA A 788 -17.08 -4.28 -22.82
CA ALA A 788 -17.25 -5.47 -23.66
C ALA A 788 -16.09 -6.47 -23.55
N GLU A 789 -14.97 -6.11 -22.91
CA GLU A 789 -13.86 -7.03 -22.59
C GLU A 789 -14.06 -7.76 -21.23
N VAL A 790 -15.06 -7.37 -20.45
CA VAL A 790 -15.32 -7.92 -19.11
C VAL A 790 -16.08 -9.25 -19.20
N ASP A 791 -15.50 -10.32 -18.68
CA ASP A 791 -16.21 -11.60 -18.51
C ASP A 791 -17.25 -11.48 -17.39
N VAL A 792 -18.49 -11.25 -17.82
CA VAL A 792 -19.77 -11.20 -17.07
C VAL A 792 -19.89 -12.33 -16.03
N THR A 793 -19.30 -13.50 -16.31
CA THR A 793 -19.33 -14.65 -15.41
C THR A 793 -18.65 -14.35 -14.06
N ASN A 794 -17.51 -13.66 -14.07
CA ASN A 794 -16.78 -13.32 -12.84
C ASN A 794 -17.52 -12.26 -12.02
N VAL A 795 -18.22 -11.35 -12.70
CA VAL A 795 -19.02 -10.29 -12.06
C VAL A 795 -20.25 -10.90 -11.37
N ALA A 796 -20.92 -11.84 -12.04
CA ALA A 796 -22.02 -12.61 -11.44
C ALA A 796 -21.55 -13.48 -10.26
N GLU A 797 -20.40 -14.15 -10.38
CA GLU A 797 -19.82 -14.94 -9.27
C GLU A 797 -19.44 -14.08 -8.06
N LEU A 798 -18.85 -12.90 -8.28
CA LEU A 798 -18.58 -11.92 -7.22
C LEU A 798 -19.88 -11.51 -6.52
N LEU A 799 -20.89 -11.11 -7.28
CA LEU A 799 -22.18 -10.67 -6.73
C LEU A 799 -22.86 -11.76 -5.89
N VAL A 800 -22.78 -13.03 -6.32
CA VAL A 800 -23.26 -14.17 -5.52
C VAL A 800 -22.42 -14.36 -4.24
N GLU A 801 -21.10 -14.31 -4.31
CA GLU A 801 -20.21 -14.47 -3.13
C GLU A 801 -20.40 -13.33 -2.10
N LEU A 802 -20.72 -12.12 -2.55
CA LEU A 802 -21.02 -10.97 -1.69
C LEU A 802 -22.41 -11.04 -1.05
N THR A 803 -23.41 -11.60 -1.73
CA THR A 803 -24.80 -11.71 -1.24
C THR A 803 -25.07 -12.95 -0.37
N ARG A 804 -24.07 -13.81 -0.13
CA ARG A 804 -24.23 -15.04 0.66
C ARG A 804 -24.65 -14.80 2.12
N PRO A 805 -25.76 -15.36 2.61
CA PRO A 805 -26.11 -15.30 4.03
C PRO A 805 -25.10 -16.03 4.93
N SER A 806 -24.37 -17.04 4.43
CA SER A 806 -23.30 -17.72 5.17
C SER A 806 -22.11 -16.81 5.54
N ARG A 807 -21.94 -15.67 4.86
CA ARG A 807 -20.82 -14.73 5.04
C ARG A 807 -21.10 -13.59 6.03
N LEU A 808 -22.36 -13.36 6.41
CA LEU A 808 -22.73 -12.26 7.32
C LEU A 808 -22.04 -12.38 8.69
N ASN A 809 -21.45 -11.27 9.14
CA ASN A 809 -20.73 -11.21 10.42
C ASN A 809 -21.64 -11.57 11.61
N PRO A 810 -21.18 -12.38 12.59
CA PRO A 810 -22.02 -12.84 13.71
C PRO A 810 -22.65 -11.73 14.56
N GLN A 811 -22.06 -10.53 14.60
CA GLN A 811 -22.61 -9.39 15.33
C GLN A 811 -23.77 -8.70 14.60
N GLY A 812 -23.85 -8.81 13.27
CA GLY A 812 -24.95 -8.28 12.47
C GLY A 812 -26.26 -9.07 12.63
N LYS A 813 -26.19 -10.31 13.13
CA LYS A 813 -27.33 -11.23 13.28
C LYS A 813 -28.29 -10.87 14.44
N ASN A 814 -28.05 -9.74 15.11
CA ASN A 814 -28.73 -9.35 16.34
C ASN A 814 -29.75 -8.19 16.15
N SER A 815 -30.32 -8.05 14.96
CA SER A 815 -31.57 -7.31 14.77
C SER A 815 -32.30 -7.74 13.49
N GLN A 816 -33.59 -8.05 13.60
CA GLN A 816 -34.56 -8.25 12.49
C GLN A 816 -34.43 -9.51 11.59
N ASP A 817 -33.41 -10.37 11.76
CA ASP A 817 -33.18 -11.60 10.95
C ASP A 817 -34.19 -12.76 11.22
N TYR A 818 -35.49 -12.51 11.07
CA TYR A 818 -36.55 -13.55 11.01
C TYR A 818 -37.60 -13.28 9.92
N GLN A 819 -37.19 -12.70 8.79
CA GLN A 819 -37.90 -12.90 7.53
C GLN A 819 -37.63 -14.32 7.00
N ALA A 820 -38.65 -14.99 6.46
CA ALA A 820 -38.54 -16.38 6.00
C ALA A 820 -37.76 -16.58 4.67
N LEU A 821 -37.29 -15.48 4.07
CA LEU A 821 -36.55 -15.45 2.79
C LEU A 821 -35.22 -14.72 2.98
N THR A 822 -34.15 -15.34 2.49
CA THR A 822 -32.81 -14.74 2.45
C THR A 822 -32.64 -13.89 1.19
N VAL A 823 -31.57 -13.08 1.17
CA VAL A 823 -31.13 -12.33 -0.02
C VAL A 823 -30.90 -13.26 -1.22
N HIS A 824 -30.46 -14.50 -0.99
CA HIS A 824 -30.30 -15.52 -2.03
C HIS A 824 -31.62 -16.11 -2.53
N ASP A 825 -32.66 -16.17 -1.70
CA ASP A 825 -34.00 -16.59 -2.14
C ASP A 825 -34.66 -15.52 -3.03
N ASN A 826 -34.56 -14.25 -2.63
CA ASN A 826 -34.99 -13.11 -3.45
C ASN A 826 -34.23 -13.07 -4.79
N LEU A 827 -32.90 -13.25 -4.76
CA LEU A 827 -32.06 -13.27 -5.95
C LEU A 827 -32.41 -14.43 -6.89
N ALA A 828 -32.78 -15.59 -6.36
CA ALA A 828 -33.26 -16.71 -7.17
C ALA A 828 -34.54 -16.34 -7.93
N ILE A 829 -35.50 -15.70 -7.26
CA ILE A 829 -36.76 -15.23 -7.88
C ILE A 829 -36.46 -14.17 -8.96
N LYS A 830 -35.59 -13.18 -8.67
CA LYS A 830 -35.16 -12.16 -9.65
C LYS A 830 -34.53 -12.79 -10.90
N ILE A 831 -33.61 -13.75 -10.72
CA ILE A 831 -32.95 -14.46 -11.82
C ILE A 831 -33.96 -15.28 -12.63
N CYS A 832 -34.89 -15.98 -11.98
CA CYS A 832 -35.93 -16.74 -12.67
C CYS A 832 -36.86 -15.84 -13.49
N ASN A 833 -37.28 -14.69 -12.95
CA ASN A 833 -38.13 -13.74 -13.66
C ASN A 833 -37.43 -13.11 -14.87
N GLU A 834 -36.13 -12.82 -14.78
CA GLU A 834 -35.30 -12.35 -15.91
C GLU A 834 -35.20 -13.44 -17.00
N MET A 835 -34.94 -14.69 -16.61
CA MET A 835 -34.88 -15.82 -17.55
C MET A 835 -36.22 -16.08 -18.26
N LEU A 836 -37.37 -15.89 -17.58
CA LEU A 836 -38.70 -15.93 -18.19
C LEU A 836 -39.00 -14.71 -19.08
N THR A 837 -38.44 -13.54 -18.73
CA THR A 837 -38.58 -12.31 -19.53
C THR A 837 -37.79 -12.40 -20.84
N SER A 838 -36.75 -13.23 -20.91
CA SER A 838 -35.90 -13.39 -22.09
C SER A 838 -35.27 -14.79 -22.18
N PRO A 839 -36.04 -15.84 -22.50
CA PRO A 839 -35.59 -17.24 -22.41
C PRO A 839 -34.54 -17.68 -23.45
N CYS A 840 -34.28 -16.87 -24.48
CA CYS A 840 -33.35 -17.18 -25.58
C CYS A 840 -32.05 -16.35 -25.59
N THR A 841 -31.74 -15.60 -24.53
CA THR A 841 -30.50 -14.80 -24.45
C THR A 841 -29.25 -15.65 -24.15
N PRO A 842 -28.07 -15.32 -24.71
CA PRO A 842 -26.80 -15.93 -24.33
C PRO A 842 -26.51 -15.86 -22.81
N GLU A 843 -26.96 -14.78 -22.18
CA GLU A 843 -26.79 -14.45 -20.76
C GLU A 843 -27.46 -15.48 -19.84
N ASN A 844 -28.45 -16.23 -20.32
CA ASN A 844 -29.08 -17.32 -19.56
C ASN A 844 -28.09 -18.40 -19.12
N ARG A 845 -26.91 -18.52 -19.76
CA ARG A 845 -25.81 -19.37 -19.26
C ARG A 845 -25.17 -18.82 -17.98
N VAL A 846 -25.03 -17.50 -17.87
CA VAL A 846 -24.54 -16.82 -16.66
C VAL A 846 -25.59 -16.89 -15.56
N TYR A 847 -26.85 -16.56 -15.87
CA TYR A 847 -27.96 -16.63 -14.93
C TYR A 847 -28.17 -18.06 -14.38
N THR A 848 -28.13 -19.10 -15.22
CA THR A 848 -28.20 -20.50 -14.76
C THR A 848 -27.01 -20.88 -13.88
N LYS A 849 -25.80 -20.36 -14.17
CA LYS A 849 -24.60 -20.61 -13.35
C LYS A 849 -24.71 -19.93 -11.97
N ALA A 850 -25.18 -18.69 -11.92
CA ALA A 850 -25.45 -17.96 -10.69
C ALA A 850 -26.49 -18.70 -9.83
N LEU A 851 -27.65 -19.04 -10.41
CA LEU A 851 -28.72 -19.82 -9.77
C LEU A 851 -28.23 -21.18 -9.23
N SER A 852 -27.31 -21.84 -9.94
CA SER A 852 -26.66 -23.09 -9.50
C SER A 852 -25.74 -22.94 -8.27
N SER A 853 -25.45 -21.71 -7.83
CA SER A 853 -24.44 -21.38 -6.80
C SER A 853 -24.99 -20.59 -5.61
N LEU A 854 -26.32 -20.40 -5.55
CA LEU A 854 -27.04 -19.76 -4.45
C LEU A 854 -27.22 -20.70 -3.24
N GLU A 855 -27.33 -20.10 -2.05
CA GLU A 855 -27.64 -20.73 -0.77
C GLU A 855 -29.15 -20.62 -0.53
N LEU A 856 -29.93 -21.54 -1.10
CA LEU A 856 -31.39 -21.49 -1.12
C LEU A 856 -32.03 -22.09 0.14
N SER A 857 -33.08 -21.45 0.64
CA SER A 857 -33.84 -21.85 1.83
C SER A 857 -34.95 -22.87 1.52
N SER A 858 -35.33 -23.65 2.53
CA SER A 858 -36.52 -24.51 2.46
C SER A 858 -37.82 -23.72 2.25
N GLY A 859 -37.89 -22.46 2.72
CA GLY A 859 -39.05 -21.59 2.55
C GLY A 859 -39.41 -21.30 1.09
N ALA A 860 -38.44 -20.86 0.28
CA ALA A 860 -38.64 -20.51 -1.12
C ALA A 860 -38.81 -21.72 -2.08
N THR A 861 -38.62 -22.94 -1.57
CA THR A 861 -38.48 -24.15 -2.40
C THR A 861 -39.72 -24.46 -3.24
N LYS A 862 -40.94 -24.14 -2.77
CA LYS A 862 -42.19 -24.43 -3.50
C LYS A 862 -42.40 -23.47 -4.67
N ASP A 863 -42.23 -22.18 -4.45
CA ASP A 863 -42.43 -21.14 -5.48
C ASP A 863 -41.32 -21.21 -6.55
N LEU A 864 -40.08 -21.45 -6.13
CA LEU A 864 -38.95 -21.59 -7.04
C LEU A 864 -39.05 -22.85 -7.92
N LEU A 865 -39.70 -23.93 -7.45
CA LEU A 865 -39.99 -25.10 -8.29
C LEU A 865 -41.03 -24.78 -9.38
N LEU A 866 -42.05 -23.96 -9.09
CA LEU A 866 -43.03 -23.53 -10.10
C LEU A 866 -42.37 -22.67 -11.19
N LEU A 867 -41.50 -21.73 -10.79
CA LEU A 867 -40.72 -20.92 -11.73
C LEU A 867 -39.77 -21.78 -12.58
N LEU A 868 -39.08 -22.75 -11.98
CA LEU A 868 -38.19 -23.66 -12.71
C LEU A 868 -38.92 -24.54 -13.73
N ASP A 869 -40.18 -24.90 -13.46
CA ASP A 869 -40.97 -25.73 -14.38
C ASP A 869 -41.34 -24.95 -15.64
N GLU A 870 -41.78 -23.69 -15.52
CA GLU A 870 -42.01 -22.79 -16.66
C GLU A 870 -40.71 -22.50 -17.44
N ILE A 871 -39.59 -22.22 -16.74
CA ILE A 871 -38.29 -21.96 -17.38
C ILE A 871 -37.80 -23.17 -18.19
N LEU A 872 -38.06 -24.39 -17.74
CA LEU A 872 -37.69 -25.62 -18.45
C LEU A 872 -38.48 -25.85 -19.74
N GLU A 873 -39.68 -25.26 -19.90
CA GLU A 873 -40.42 -25.28 -21.16
C GLU A 873 -39.94 -24.19 -22.14
N GLN A 874 -39.50 -23.02 -21.64
CA GLN A 874 -39.13 -21.89 -22.47
C GLN A 874 -37.64 -21.83 -22.89
N VAL A 875 -36.70 -22.28 -22.05
CA VAL A 875 -35.25 -22.14 -22.31
C VAL A 875 -34.75 -23.18 -23.32
N THR A 876 -34.14 -22.71 -24.41
CA THR A 876 -33.72 -23.58 -25.53
C THR A 876 -32.28 -24.12 -25.44
N ASP A 877 -31.42 -23.57 -24.57
CA ASP A 877 -30.02 -24.00 -24.44
C ASP A 877 -29.88 -25.32 -23.65
N ARG A 878 -29.41 -26.36 -24.34
CA ARG A 878 -29.20 -27.73 -23.79
C ARG A 878 -28.18 -27.83 -22.64
N THR A 879 -27.39 -26.80 -22.40
CA THR A 879 -26.46 -26.71 -21.26
C THR A 879 -27.17 -26.13 -20.05
N CYS A 880 -27.95 -25.06 -20.25
CA CYS A 880 -28.81 -24.47 -19.22
C CYS A 880 -29.84 -25.48 -18.73
N LEU A 881 -30.58 -26.14 -19.64
CA LEU A 881 -31.61 -27.12 -19.29
C LEU A 881 -31.09 -28.21 -18.33
N ARG A 882 -29.93 -28.83 -18.61
CA ARG A 882 -29.33 -29.87 -17.73
C ARG A 882 -28.94 -29.34 -16.34
N ALA A 883 -28.58 -28.06 -16.23
CA ALA A 883 -28.26 -27.43 -14.96
C ALA A 883 -29.54 -27.08 -14.18
N LEU A 884 -30.57 -26.58 -14.86
CA LEU A 884 -31.91 -26.33 -14.30
C LEU A 884 -32.58 -27.62 -13.81
N GLU A 885 -32.53 -28.70 -14.59
CA GLU A 885 -32.95 -30.05 -14.18
C GLU A 885 -32.24 -30.50 -12.89
N LYS A 886 -30.93 -30.26 -12.79
CA LYS A 886 -30.15 -30.59 -11.60
C LYS A 886 -30.57 -29.76 -10.38
N ILE A 887 -30.86 -28.47 -10.55
CA ILE A 887 -31.40 -27.60 -9.48
C ILE A 887 -32.78 -28.09 -9.04
N LYS A 888 -33.69 -28.36 -9.99
CA LYS A 888 -35.03 -28.94 -9.72
C LYS A 888 -34.95 -30.26 -8.94
N ILE A 889 -34.00 -31.14 -9.28
CA ILE A 889 -33.74 -32.39 -8.54
C ILE A 889 -33.16 -32.15 -7.14
N GLN A 890 -32.40 -31.07 -6.94
CA GLN A 890 -31.83 -30.71 -5.63
C GLN A 890 -32.92 -30.15 -4.70
N LEU A 891 -33.73 -29.21 -5.18
CA LEU A 891 -34.88 -28.64 -4.46
C LEU A 891 -35.96 -29.69 -4.16
N GLY A 892 -36.30 -30.52 -5.15
CA GLY A 892 -37.27 -31.62 -5.03
C GLY A 892 -36.85 -32.78 -4.10
N LYS A 893 -35.62 -32.75 -3.56
CA LYS A 893 -35.18 -33.64 -2.47
C LYS A 893 -35.45 -33.03 -1.10
N GLY A 894 -35.05 -31.77 -0.87
CA GLY A 894 -35.25 -31.08 0.41
C GLY A 894 -36.73 -31.04 0.83
N SER A 895 -37.63 -30.79 -0.13
CA SER A 895 -39.09 -30.80 0.08
C SER A 895 -39.63 -32.12 0.69
N LYS A 896 -38.97 -33.26 0.41
CA LYS A 896 -39.40 -34.58 0.91
C LYS A 896 -38.95 -34.89 2.34
N GLU A 897 -37.95 -34.17 2.85
CA GLU A 897 -37.50 -34.29 4.24
C GLU A 897 -38.29 -33.34 5.16
N SER A 898 -38.71 -32.16 4.66
CA SER A 898 -39.57 -31.25 5.42
C SER A 898 -40.97 -31.80 5.67
N ASP A 899 -41.61 -32.43 4.67
CA ASP A 899 -42.99 -32.91 4.80
C ASP A 899 -43.13 -34.09 5.78
N GLN A 900 -42.04 -34.76 6.16
CA GLN A 900 -42.05 -35.81 7.20
C GLN A 900 -41.97 -35.26 8.63
N ALA A 901 -41.47 -34.05 8.84
CA ALA A 901 -41.34 -33.46 10.18
C ALA A 901 -42.67 -32.92 10.73
N VAL A 902 -43.53 -32.38 9.87
CA VAL A 902 -44.78 -31.69 10.27
C VAL A 902 -45.84 -32.68 10.79
N VAL A 903 -45.90 -33.90 10.23
CA VAL A 903 -46.92 -34.92 10.56
C VAL A 903 -46.78 -35.48 11.99
N ALA A 904 -45.70 -35.17 12.70
CA ALA A 904 -45.38 -35.75 14.01
C ALA A 904 -45.92 -35.00 15.24
N GLN A 905 -46.53 -33.81 15.09
CA GLN A 905 -46.88 -32.95 16.25
C GLN A 905 -48.38 -32.85 16.60
N ASP A 906 -49.30 -33.14 15.68
CA ASP A 906 -50.75 -32.84 15.85
C ASP A 906 -51.58 -33.82 16.72
N VAL A 907 -50.95 -34.71 17.49
CA VAL A 907 -51.67 -35.80 18.20
C VAL A 907 -51.86 -35.59 19.72
N ASN A 908 -51.05 -34.74 20.37
CA ASN A 908 -51.05 -34.62 21.84
C ASN A 908 -51.44 -33.22 22.36
N MET A 909 -52.75 -32.91 22.31
CA MET A 909 -53.36 -31.77 23.04
C MET A 909 -54.77 -32.12 23.55
N THR A 910 -54.88 -32.56 24.79
CA THR A 910 -56.09 -32.41 25.64
C THR A 910 -55.76 -32.67 27.12
N THR A 911 -56.60 -32.17 28.06
CA THR A 911 -56.50 -32.33 29.53
C THR A 911 -55.11 -31.97 30.13
N ASN A 912 -54.75 -30.70 30.39
CA ASN A 912 -55.45 -29.58 31.07
C ASN A 912 -55.65 -29.77 32.60
N VAL A 913 -55.43 -28.69 33.37
CA VAL A 913 -55.82 -28.38 34.78
C VAL A 913 -54.76 -28.49 35.90
N LEU A 914 -54.45 -27.32 36.51
CA LEU A 914 -53.72 -27.02 37.78
C LEU A 914 -52.19 -27.30 37.81
N GLN A 915 -51.35 -26.49 38.49
CA GLN A 915 -51.59 -25.33 39.38
C GLN A 915 -50.47 -24.27 39.26
N ASN A 916 -50.73 -23.02 39.66
CA ASN A 916 -49.80 -21.88 39.58
C ASN A 916 -48.76 -21.89 40.72
N GLU A 917 -47.63 -21.19 40.52
CA GLU A 917 -47.29 -20.00 41.33
C GLU A 917 -46.20 -19.14 40.64
N ASP A 918 -46.11 -17.86 41.03
CA ASP A 918 -45.26 -16.82 40.41
C ASP A 918 -43.82 -16.82 40.95
N GLU A 919 -42.85 -16.30 40.15
CA GLU A 919 -42.24 -14.99 40.40
C GLU A 919 -40.98 -14.70 39.54
N GLY A 920 -40.91 -13.47 39.04
CA GLY A 920 -39.85 -12.56 39.50
C GLY A 920 -38.45 -12.55 38.84
N TYR A 921 -38.24 -11.53 38.01
CA TYR A 921 -37.03 -10.67 37.97
C TYR A 921 -35.62 -11.23 37.63
N VAL A 922 -35.17 -10.84 36.43
CA VAL A 922 -33.99 -9.98 36.19
C VAL A 922 -32.58 -10.46 36.63
N THR A 923 -31.76 -10.64 35.59
CA THR A 923 -30.30 -10.41 35.46
C THR A 923 -29.63 -9.55 36.55
N PRO A 924 -28.36 -9.82 36.93
CA PRO A 924 -27.28 -9.21 36.11
C PRO A 924 -25.89 -9.89 36.06
N LEU A 925 -25.24 -9.66 34.92
CA LEU A 925 -23.83 -9.25 34.73
C LEU A 925 -22.67 -9.94 35.50
N ARG A 926 -21.86 -10.63 34.69
CA ARG A 926 -20.45 -10.29 34.37
C ARG A 926 -19.35 -10.40 35.47
N ASN A 927 -18.30 -11.12 35.07
CA ASN A 927 -16.89 -10.69 34.99
C ASN A 927 -15.82 -11.18 35.98
N VAL A 928 -14.64 -11.43 35.37
CA VAL A 928 -13.26 -11.20 35.88
C VAL A 928 -12.60 -12.23 36.82
N LYS A 929 -11.70 -13.00 36.18
CA LYS A 929 -10.34 -13.41 36.60
C LYS A 929 -10.08 -13.92 38.02
N GLY A 930 -9.40 -15.08 38.07
CA GLY A 930 -8.02 -15.07 38.58
C GLY A 930 -7.51 -16.34 39.27
N ALA A 931 -6.20 -16.58 39.09
CA ALA A 931 -5.33 -17.46 39.90
C ALA A 931 -5.67 -18.98 39.93
N GLN A 932 -4.75 -19.90 40.26
CA GLN A 932 -3.28 -19.85 40.15
C GLN A 932 -2.72 -21.30 40.04
N ALA A 933 -1.41 -21.45 39.84
CA ALA A 933 -0.78 -22.72 39.47
C ALA A 933 -0.59 -23.74 40.63
N SER A 934 -0.79 -25.02 40.34
CA SER A 934 -0.11 -26.17 40.99
C SER A 934 -0.13 -27.36 40.00
N LYS A 935 0.99 -27.88 39.49
CA LYS A 935 2.06 -28.70 40.12
C LYS A 935 1.58 -30.05 40.70
N SER A 936 1.71 -31.14 39.94
CA SER A 936 2.26 -32.42 40.43
C SER A 936 2.48 -33.51 39.34
N THR A 937 3.72 -33.99 39.28
CA THR A 937 4.19 -35.40 39.23
C THR A 937 3.18 -36.55 39.47
N GLN A 938 3.38 -37.82 39.08
CA GLN A 938 4.28 -38.58 38.17
C GLN A 938 3.84 -40.08 38.23
N GLY A 939 4.24 -40.91 37.25
CA GLY A 939 4.13 -42.39 37.30
C GLY A 939 3.26 -42.98 36.17
N LYS A 940 3.65 -43.98 35.36
CA LYS A 940 4.22 -45.33 35.62
C LYS A 940 3.21 -46.26 36.33
N THR A 941 2.91 -47.49 35.89
CA THR A 941 3.28 -48.30 34.68
C THR A 941 2.44 -49.60 34.67
N ASN A 942 2.01 -50.14 33.51
CA ASN A 942 2.36 -51.53 33.08
C ASN A 942 1.75 -52.05 31.76
N ARG A 943 2.33 -53.17 31.29
CA ARG A 943 1.90 -54.08 30.21
C ARG A 943 0.54 -54.77 30.57
N GLY A 944 -0.32 -55.26 29.66
CA GLY A 944 -0.31 -55.30 28.19
C GLY A 944 -0.55 -56.72 27.62
N ARG A 945 -1.50 -56.93 26.69
CA ARG A 945 -1.64 -58.21 25.92
C ARG A 945 -2.32 -58.10 24.55
N ARG A 946 -1.99 -59.05 23.67
CA ARG A 946 -2.28 -59.13 22.22
C ARG A 946 -3.76 -59.39 21.85
N LYS A 947 -4.17 -58.93 20.66
CA LYS A 947 -4.78 -59.77 19.58
C LYS A 947 -4.59 -59.11 18.20
N ALA A 948 -4.79 -59.87 17.12
CA ALA A 948 -4.50 -59.50 15.73
C ALA A 948 -5.57 -60.13 14.76
N PRO A 949 -5.45 -60.17 13.41
CA PRO A 949 -6.46 -59.53 12.54
C PRO A 949 -7.12 -60.45 11.47
N PRO A 950 -8.09 -59.92 10.71
CA PRO A 950 -8.41 -60.32 9.33
C PRO A 950 -8.18 -59.15 8.32
N SER A 951 -7.90 -59.25 7.01
CA SER A 951 -7.77 -60.31 5.98
C SER A 951 -8.78 -60.22 4.80
N SER A 952 -8.39 -59.49 3.74
CA SER A 952 -8.58 -59.77 2.29
C SER A 952 -9.87 -60.40 1.71
N ARG A 953 -10.47 -59.73 0.70
CA ARG A 953 -11.06 -60.22 -0.59
C ARG A 953 -11.62 -58.99 -1.36
N THR A 954 -11.47 -58.69 -2.66
CA THR A 954 -11.35 -59.38 -3.98
C THR A 954 -12.66 -59.78 -4.68
N ASN A 955 -12.97 -59.10 -5.80
CA ASN A 955 -13.76 -59.48 -7.00
C ASN A 955 -13.56 -58.33 -8.03
N ARG A 956 -13.37 -58.43 -9.37
CA ARG A 956 -13.73 -59.34 -10.49
C ARG A 956 -15.22 -59.43 -10.85
N ARG A 957 -15.70 -59.51 -12.11
CA ARG A 957 -15.34 -59.02 -13.49
C ARG A 957 -16.41 -59.58 -14.47
N ARG A 958 -16.70 -58.91 -15.62
CA ARG A 958 -17.50 -59.37 -16.81
C ARG A 958 -19.04 -59.26 -16.66
N GLN A 959 -19.89 -59.29 -17.69
CA GLN A 959 -19.79 -59.47 -19.18
C GLN A 959 -20.94 -58.64 -19.82
N ALA A 960 -20.81 -57.79 -20.86
CA ALA A 960 -20.54 -57.99 -22.30
C ALA A 960 -21.74 -58.41 -23.19
N SER A 961 -21.92 -57.71 -24.31
CA SER A 961 -22.68 -58.14 -25.51
C SER A 961 -22.08 -57.49 -26.78
N LYS A 962 -22.41 -58.01 -27.96
CA LYS A 962 -21.92 -57.63 -29.29
C LYS A 962 -23.10 -57.65 -30.28
N THR A 963 -23.06 -56.81 -31.30
CA THR A 963 -23.57 -57.12 -32.65
C THR A 963 -22.66 -56.45 -33.68
N ASP A 964 -22.18 -57.27 -34.60
CA ASP A 964 -21.47 -56.89 -35.84
C ASP A 964 -22.54 -56.87 -36.98
N SER A 965 -22.33 -56.38 -38.20
CA SER A 965 -21.10 -56.06 -38.94
C SER A 965 -20.90 -54.52 -39.12
N GLU A 966 -20.55 -53.87 -40.26
CA GLU A 966 -20.30 -54.22 -41.69
C GLU A 966 -19.20 -53.27 -42.28
N SER A 967 -18.94 -53.30 -43.60
CA SER A 967 -17.78 -52.63 -44.22
C SER A 967 -18.04 -52.01 -45.59
N ASP A 968 -17.38 -50.89 -45.89
CA ASP A 968 -16.97 -50.53 -47.25
C ASP A 968 -15.67 -49.71 -47.24
N HIS A 969 -14.96 -49.67 -48.38
CA HIS A 969 -13.66 -48.99 -48.54
C HIS A 969 -13.82 -47.61 -49.21
N ASP A 970 -12.96 -46.63 -48.87
CA ASP A 970 -12.10 -46.02 -49.92
C ASP A 970 -10.87 -45.22 -49.40
N VAL A 971 -10.02 -44.84 -50.37
CA VAL A 971 -8.68 -44.20 -50.34
C VAL A 971 -8.39 -43.13 -49.26
N PRO A 972 -7.17 -43.10 -48.68
CA PRO A 972 -6.69 -42.01 -47.82
C PRO A 972 -6.02 -40.85 -48.59
N GLU A 973 -6.33 -39.61 -48.22
CA GLU A 973 -5.62 -38.38 -48.66
C GLU A 973 -5.03 -37.59 -47.46
N PRO A 974 -4.07 -36.66 -47.68
CA PRO A 974 -3.12 -36.24 -46.64
C PRO A 974 -3.67 -35.24 -45.59
N PRO A 975 -3.02 -35.15 -44.41
CA PRO A 975 -3.45 -34.25 -43.34
C PRO A 975 -3.30 -32.77 -43.73
N SER A 976 -4.41 -32.04 -43.71
CA SER A 976 -4.47 -30.59 -43.98
C SER A 976 -3.75 -29.76 -42.92
N GLU A 977 -3.21 -28.61 -43.33
CA GLU A 977 -2.27 -27.81 -42.53
C GLU A 977 -2.87 -27.22 -41.24
N MET A 978 -2.18 -27.47 -40.12
CA MET A 978 -2.54 -26.90 -38.82
C MET A 978 -2.14 -25.42 -38.76
N LYS A 979 -3.07 -24.52 -39.11
CA LYS A 979 -2.86 -23.06 -39.17
C LYS A 979 -2.30 -22.49 -37.85
N MET A 980 -0.98 -22.24 -37.84
CA MET A 980 -0.29 -21.61 -36.72
C MET A 980 -0.77 -20.16 -36.52
N ARG A 981 -1.11 -19.81 -35.27
CA ARG A 981 -1.49 -18.45 -34.90
C ARG A 981 -0.23 -17.64 -34.62
N LEU A 982 0.19 -16.82 -35.59
CA LEU A 982 1.41 -16.00 -35.49
C LEU A 982 1.38 -15.03 -34.29
N PRO A 983 2.51 -14.80 -33.60
CA PRO A 983 2.58 -13.84 -32.49
C PRO A 983 2.48 -12.39 -32.99
N ARG A 984 1.71 -11.55 -32.28
CA ARG A 984 1.48 -10.13 -32.63
C ARG A 984 2.70 -9.25 -32.36
N ARG A 985 3.72 -9.30 -33.23
CA ARG A 985 4.85 -8.35 -33.23
C ARG A 985 4.45 -7.04 -33.94
N ALA A 986 3.56 -6.25 -33.32
CA ALA A 986 3.00 -5.03 -33.92
C ALA A 986 2.61 -3.96 -32.87
N LYS A 987 3.57 -3.44 -32.09
CA LYS A 987 3.36 -2.24 -31.24
C LYS A 987 4.61 -1.36 -31.03
N THR A 988 5.60 -1.46 -31.92
CA THR A 988 6.88 -0.72 -31.86
C THR A 988 7.13 0.07 -33.16
N ALA A 989 6.16 0.93 -33.51
CA ALA A 989 6.24 1.84 -34.67
C ALA A 989 5.45 3.15 -34.43
N ALA A 990 5.22 3.52 -33.17
CA ALA A 990 4.34 4.64 -32.78
C ALA A 990 4.82 5.42 -31.54
N LEU A 991 6.11 5.30 -31.17
CA LEU A 991 6.69 5.95 -29.98
C LEU A 991 7.81 6.96 -30.29
N GLU A 992 8.35 7.01 -31.52
CA GLU A 992 9.42 7.93 -31.93
C GLU A 992 8.92 9.34 -32.32
N LYS A 993 7.77 9.79 -31.78
CA LYS A 993 7.20 11.12 -32.04
C LYS A 993 6.72 11.88 -30.80
N LYS A 994 7.31 11.60 -29.63
CA LYS A 994 7.18 12.40 -28.40
C LYS A 994 8.53 12.83 -27.79
N ALA A 995 9.56 12.97 -28.63
CA ALA A 995 10.91 13.43 -28.24
C ALA A 995 11.28 14.81 -28.84
N MET A 996 10.29 15.69 -29.01
CA MET A 996 10.45 17.12 -29.33
C MET A 996 9.25 17.87 -28.77
N TYR A 997 9.34 18.34 -27.52
CA TYR A 997 8.61 19.48 -26.91
C TYR A 997 8.95 19.56 -25.40
N PHE A 998 10.22 19.78 -25.09
CA PHE A 998 10.69 20.35 -23.82
C PHE A 998 12.05 21.01 -24.08
N ASN A 999 11.98 22.32 -24.34
CA ASN A 999 13.05 23.32 -24.44
C ASN A 999 12.35 24.67 -24.25
#